data_AF-A0A899FJE5-F1
#
_entry.id   AF-A0A899FJE5-F1
#
_cell.length_a   1.000
_cell.length_b   1.000
_cell.length_c   1.000
_cell.angle_alpha   90.00
_cell.angle_beta   90.00
_cell.angle_gamma   90.00
#
_symmetry.space_group_name_H-M   'P 1'
#
loop_
_entity.id
_entity.type
_entity.pdbx_description
1 polymer ?
#
loop_
_entity_poly.entity_id
_entity_poly.type
_entity_poly.pdbx_seq_one_letter_code
_entity_poly.pdbx_strand_id
1 'polypeptide(L)'
;MELNGKYSALPGLDTGKDVYETPDFIEDQWIEPSVEFEGEKTQNEDISNDRLNLGQAKSRFLKEQVEAEDVDFSERIRGKSKKSYVTRNFHDYGVIEETIDEKLARLRRELEEVREELKCRKFQENKSENGPINKSFSDLSELDYQIAELENQTKKSAIATLSRRLEELSLPESINNNKEIAMEANQSLNQPLKYTLNYNPLYKEKHLQPDLSELENRLTMLEKTLGIDHVHLYKLQAPILSTLSYLDKKITLLTSNRGYIDSITKKVKDLVAEMEILQEKKMKMDSEASELNATSQEKKIDALYENLEMIESISPILPNLLDRLKALRIIHADAATVTTGLKDCTQRQHIIQDEMTELKETLERVESTMKESKITIQSNMIEIENMVKQLEQKFDSDKINNVFENSGNKKRKMGSLNISNDENTLEGGRSKSGLRKSSARDAKNTKNKRKKGSYDGEKSFSSIKEHLPGFAIGPKWGPAGWSKMNKYKSLKLQDEKFYVGDCVFINNSEEKLADDFDFDRFWIAKLLEIRAENGQNVWVMCQWYYKPEELPEGRRYYHGEMELIESDYYEIIAANTISSKVIVKFWDEEKEFQLKDDEENDNSDNKQALDNADDIPEFYWRQRFGGNSTNPKLTRLTSICKCKKYHNPDKILYACYSCKNWLHDECLRKDLIKNGAPDDIDFINIDNKPLIAKSKSTSNEYQVKCLLCHSILI
;
A
#
# COMPACT_ATOMS: atom_id res chain seq x y z
N MET A 1 -15.16 -53.31 -2.98
CA MET A 1 -16.02 -52.16 -2.61
C MET A 1 -16.22 -52.21 -1.12
N GLU A 2 -15.55 -51.32 -0.39
CA GLU A 2 -15.74 -51.19 1.05
C GLU A 2 -17.12 -50.57 1.30
N LEU A 3 -17.95 -51.25 2.09
CA LEU A 3 -19.25 -50.75 2.50
C LEU A 3 -19.06 -49.43 3.25
N ASN A 4 -19.60 -48.35 2.69
CA ASN A 4 -19.65 -47.05 3.35
C ASN A 4 -20.26 -47.22 4.75
N GLY A 5 -19.55 -46.82 5.81
CA GLY A 5 -19.92 -47.12 7.20
C GLY A 5 -21.31 -46.63 7.65
N LYS A 6 -21.94 -45.74 6.88
CA LYS A 6 -23.33 -45.29 7.11
C LYS A 6 -24.39 -46.34 6.75
N TYR A 7 -24.10 -47.23 5.79
CA TYR A 7 -25.08 -48.12 5.19
C TYR A 7 -24.94 -49.57 5.66
N SER A 8 -23.81 -49.95 6.25
CA SER A 8 -23.53 -51.33 6.70
C SER A 8 -24.53 -51.89 7.72
N ALA A 9 -25.24 -51.05 8.47
CA ALA A 9 -26.23 -51.45 9.46
C ALA A 9 -27.64 -51.67 8.90
N LEU A 10 -27.89 -51.33 7.63
CA LEU A 10 -29.20 -51.48 7.00
C LEU A 10 -29.31 -52.86 6.31
N PRO A 11 -30.30 -53.69 6.66
CA PRO A 11 -30.54 -54.94 5.95
C PRO A 11 -31.15 -54.69 4.56
N GLY A 12 -30.64 -55.36 3.53
CA GLY A 12 -31.17 -55.29 2.16
C GLY A 12 -30.43 -54.38 1.18
N LEU A 13 -29.19 -53.96 1.48
CA LEU A 13 -28.35 -53.25 0.52
C LEU A 13 -27.81 -54.18 -0.55
N ASP A 14 -28.01 -53.77 -1.81
CA ASP A 14 -27.41 -54.42 -2.96
C ASP A 14 -25.89 -54.13 -2.98
N THR A 15 -25.08 -55.19 -2.99
CA THR A 15 -23.61 -55.13 -3.11
C THR A 15 -23.14 -55.37 -4.54
N GLY A 16 -24.06 -55.32 -5.52
CA GLY A 16 -23.76 -55.41 -6.94
C GLY A 16 -22.90 -54.25 -7.47
N LYS A 17 -22.63 -54.26 -8.77
CA LYS A 17 -21.95 -53.12 -9.41
C LYS A 17 -22.82 -51.87 -9.28
N ASP A 18 -22.19 -50.76 -8.92
CA ASP A 18 -22.85 -49.47 -8.72
C ASP A 18 -23.44 -48.91 -10.03
N VAL A 19 -22.78 -49.18 -11.16
CA VAL A 19 -23.22 -48.76 -12.50
C VAL A 19 -23.14 -49.93 -13.47
N TYR A 20 -24.23 -50.18 -14.19
CA TYR A 20 -24.28 -51.12 -15.33
C TYR A 20 -24.45 -50.31 -16.61
N GLU A 21 -23.33 -49.95 -17.22
CA GLU A 21 -23.29 -49.18 -18.48
C GLU A 21 -22.84 -50.04 -19.66
N THR A 22 -23.26 -49.64 -20.86
CA THR A 22 -22.71 -50.17 -22.12
C THR A 22 -21.25 -49.73 -22.24
N PRO A 23 -20.35 -50.53 -22.85
CA PRO A 23 -18.97 -50.12 -23.07
C PRO A 23 -18.92 -48.77 -23.77
N ASP A 24 -18.07 -47.85 -23.30
CA ASP A 24 -17.86 -46.55 -23.92
C ASP A 24 -17.39 -46.75 -25.36
N PHE A 25 -18.32 -46.59 -26.31
CA PHE A 25 -17.97 -46.42 -27.71
C PHE A 25 -17.34 -45.03 -27.86
N ILE A 26 -16.09 -44.97 -28.31
CA ILE A 26 -15.46 -43.72 -28.72
C ILE A 26 -16.10 -43.32 -30.05
N GLU A 27 -17.31 -42.76 -30.01
CA GLU A 27 -18.06 -42.41 -31.22
C GLU A 27 -17.68 -41.04 -31.81
N ASP A 28 -16.67 -40.35 -31.24
CA ASP A 28 -16.39 -38.93 -31.53
C ASP A 28 -14.92 -38.58 -31.82
N GLN A 29 -14.11 -39.50 -32.37
CA GLN A 29 -12.73 -39.16 -32.78
C GLN A 29 -12.66 -38.28 -34.04
N TRP A 30 -13.82 -37.95 -34.64
CA TRP A 30 -13.97 -37.07 -35.80
C TRP A 30 -15.14 -36.11 -35.59
N ILE A 31 -15.16 -35.38 -34.48
CA ILE A 31 -15.85 -34.09 -34.47
C ILE A 31 -15.01 -33.17 -35.37
N GLU A 32 -15.26 -33.23 -36.68
CA GLU A 32 -15.17 -32.02 -37.50
C GLU A 32 -15.93 -30.95 -36.71
N PRO A 33 -15.33 -29.77 -36.45
CA PRO A 33 -15.98 -28.77 -35.63
C PRO A 33 -17.31 -28.42 -36.31
N SER A 34 -18.38 -28.99 -35.79
CA SER A 34 -19.77 -28.67 -36.09
C SER A 34 -20.11 -27.38 -35.33
N VAL A 35 -19.25 -26.38 -35.51
CA VAL A 35 -19.75 -25.05 -35.77
C VAL A 35 -20.13 -25.12 -37.22
N GLU A 36 -21.43 -25.20 -37.48
CA GLU A 36 -22.04 -24.75 -38.71
C GLU A 36 -21.56 -23.32 -38.99
N PHE A 37 -20.37 -23.20 -39.57
CA PHE A 37 -20.05 -22.21 -40.58
C PHE A 37 -20.26 -22.86 -41.96
N GLU A 38 -21.25 -23.76 -42.06
CA GLU A 38 -21.99 -24.03 -43.29
C GLU A 38 -22.76 -22.74 -43.66
N GLY A 39 -21.98 -21.77 -44.13
CA GLY A 39 -22.37 -20.37 -44.21
C GLY A 39 -21.24 -19.46 -44.69
N GLU A 40 -19.99 -19.95 -44.77
CA GLU A 40 -19.03 -19.41 -45.73
C GLU A 40 -19.42 -19.87 -47.14
N LYS A 41 -20.55 -19.29 -47.59
CA LYS A 41 -20.77 -19.00 -48.99
C LYS A 41 -19.45 -18.49 -49.53
N THR A 42 -18.89 -19.23 -50.49
CA THR A 42 -18.16 -18.72 -51.64
C THR A 42 -18.15 -17.19 -51.62
N GLN A 43 -16.98 -16.58 -51.42
CA GLN A 43 -16.78 -15.13 -51.48
C GLN A 43 -17.76 -14.53 -52.48
N ASN A 44 -18.85 -13.94 -51.97
CA ASN A 44 -19.93 -13.53 -52.83
C ASN A 44 -19.37 -12.33 -53.60
N GLU A 45 -19.15 -12.46 -54.90
CA GLU A 45 -18.47 -11.42 -55.70
C GLU A 45 -19.22 -10.07 -55.64
N ASP A 46 -20.51 -10.10 -55.31
CA ASP A 46 -21.38 -8.94 -55.11
C ASP A 46 -21.29 -8.29 -53.71
N ILE A 47 -20.57 -8.89 -52.75
CA ILE A 47 -20.46 -8.39 -51.37
C ILE A 47 -18.98 -8.12 -51.05
N SER A 48 -18.62 -6.84 -50.87
CA SER A 48 -17.31 -6.46 -50.36
C SER A 48 -17.12 -6.95 -48.92
N ASN A 49 -16.30 -7.99 -48.75
CA ASN A 49 -15.92 -8.52 -47.44
C ASN A 49 -14.74 -7.74 -46.83
N ASP A 50 -14.85 -6.42 -46.78
CA ASP A 50 -13.82 -5.59 -46.19
C ASP A 50 -13.76 -5.84 -44.67
N ARG A 51 -12.68 -6.46 -44.20
CA ARG A 51 -12.47 -6.72 -42.77
C ARG A 51 -12.29 -5.38 -42.05
N LEU A 52 -13.22 -5.06 -41.16
CA LEU A 52 -13.16 -3.85 -40.34
C LEU A 52 -11.94 -3.90 -39.42
N ASN A 53 -10.93 -3.09 -39.72
CA ASN A 53 -9.78 -2.89 -38.84
C ASN A 53 -10.08 -1.72 -37.89
N LEU A 54 -10.48 -2.04 -36.65
CA LEU A 54 -10.82 -1.04 -35.63
C LEU A 54 -9.68 -0.05 -35.36
N GLY A 55 -8.41 -0.46 -35.49
CA GLY A 55 -7.26 0.43 -35.29
C GLY A 55 -7.16 1.49 -36.38
N GLN A 56 -7.33 1.09 -37.64
CA GLN A 56 -7.32 2.02 -38.77
C GLN A 56 -8.55 2.94 -38.75
N ALA A 57 -9.73 2.40 -38.45
CA ALA A 57 -10.94 3.20 -38.29
C ALA A 57 -10.77 4.25 -37.17
N LYS A 58 -10.25 3.85 -36.00
CA LYS A 58 -10.01 4.78 -34.87
C LYS A 58 -9.06 5.90 -35.26
N SER A 59 -7.96 5.61 -35.97
CA SER A 59 -7.01 6.64 -36.41
C SER A 59 -7.60 7.66 -37.39
N ARG A 60 -8.57 7.24 -38.22
CA ARG A 60 -9.28 8.13 -39.15
C ARG A 60 -10.21 9.09 -38.41
N PHE A 61 -11.00 8.58 -37.47
CA PHE A 61 -12.01 9.39 -36.78
C PHE A 61 -11.51 10.13 -35.54
N LEU A 62 -10.33 9.80 -35.00
CA LEU A 62 -9.78 10.49 -33.81
C LEU A 62 -9.50 11.98 -34.05
N LYS A 63 -9.27 12.37 -35.31
CA LYS A 63 -8.97 13.76 -35.68
C LYS A 63 -10.21 14.57 -36.06
N GLU A 64 -11.35 13.93 -36.28
CA GLU A 64 -12.57 14.57 -36.74
C GLU A 64 -13.47 14.87 -35.54
N GLN A 65 -13.52 16.14 -35.13
CA GLN A 65 -14.49 16.61 -34.15
C GLN A 65 -15.69 17.22 -34.88
N VAL A 66 -16.89 16.79 -34.49
CA VAL A 66 -18.15 17.27 -35.07
C VAL A 66 -18.74 18.34 -34.16
N GLU A 67 -18.90 19.55 -34.69
CA GLU A 67 -19.64 20.61 -34.01
C GLU A 67 -21.14 20.47 -34.31
N ALA A 68 -21.96 20.51 -33.26
CA ALA A 68 -23.42 20.38 -33.34
C ALA A 68 -24.18 21.69 -33.06
N GLU A 69 -23.48 22.80 -32.85
CA GLU A 69 -24.07 24.05 -32.35
C GLU A 69 -25.00 24.75 -33.34
N ASP A 70 -24.78 24.58 -34.64
CA ASP A 70 -25.50 25.33 -35.70
C ASP A 70 -26.17 24.38 -36.71
N VAL A 71 -26.62 23.20 -36.25
CA VAL A 71 -27.30 22.19 -37.07
C VAL A 71 -28.80 22.40 -37.05
N ASP A 72 -29.39 22.66 -38.22
CA ASP A 72 -30.82 22.91 -38.37
C ASP A 72 -31.53 21.69 -38.98
N PHE A 73 -32.36 21.02 -38.17
CA PHE A 73 -33.22 19.91 -38.59
C PHE A 73 -34.64 20.35 -38.95
N SER A 74 -34.94 21.65 -38.91
CA SER A 74 -36.25 22.12 -39.35
C SER A 74 -36.33 22.00 -40.88
N GLU A 75 -37.20 21.12 -41.38
CA GLU A 75 -37.36 20.83 -42.82
C GLU A 75 -38.02 21.98 -43.60
N ARG A 76 -37.53 23.22 -43.44
CA ARG A 76 -38.10 24.40 -44.10
C ARG A 76 -37.44 24.61 -45.46
N ILE A 77 -38.14 24.20 -46.52
CA ILE A 77 -37.67 24.15 -47.93
C ILE A 77 -37.43 25.55 -48.56
N ARG A 78 -37.60 26.66 -47.82
CA ARG A 78 -37.41 28.02 -48.36
C ARG A 78 -36.26 28.77 -47.70
N GLY A 79 -35.09 28.69 -48.34
CA GLY A 79 -34.20 29.85 -48.49
C GLY A 79 -33.05 30.03 -47.48
N LYS A 80 -32.12 29.08 -47.46
CA LYS A 80 -30.64 29.18 -47.34
C LYS A 80 -30.16 27.77 -46.96
N SER A 81 -29.03 27.33 -47.51
CA SER A 81 -28.48 25.96 -47.40
C SER A 81 -28.73 25.30 -46.04
N LYS A 82 -29.23 24.06 -46.04
CA LYS A 82 -29.31 23.21 -44.83
C LYS A 82 -27.92 23.21 -44.17
N LYS A 83 -27.85 23.58 -42.89
CA LYS A 83 -26.62 23.47 -42.11
C LYS A 83 -26.57 22.07 -41.52
N SER A 84 -25.82 21.18 -42.18
CA SER A 84 -25.53 19.85 -41.64
C SER A 84 -24.37 19.92 -40.66
N TYR A 85 -24.11 18.82 -39.95
CA TYR A 85 -22.86 18.63 -39.21
C TYR A 85 -21.66 19.02 -40.08
N VAL A 86 -20.79 19.88 -39.55
CA VAL A 86 -19.53 20.27 -40.20
C VAL A 86 -18.40 19.68 -39.38
N THR A 87 -17.58 18.84 -40.02
CA THR A 87 -16.31 18.37 -39.46
C THR A 87 -15.26 19.45 -39.67
N ARG A 88 -14.79 20.10 -38.60
CA ARG A 88 -13.64 21.01 -38.69
C ARG A 88 -12.36 20.19 -38.51
N ASN A 89 -11.54 20.12 -39.56
CA ASN A 89 -10.16 19.66 -39.44
C ASN A 89 -9.32 20.86 -38.97
N PHE A 90 -8.97 20.90 -37.68
CA PHE A 90 -7.97 21.84 -37.16
C PHE A 90 -6.57 21.46 -37.67
N HIS A 91 -6.29 21.78 -38.93
CA HIS A 91 -4.96 21.72 -39.53
C HIS A 91 -4.64 23.08 -40.15
N ASP A 92 -4.43 24.07 -39.28
CA ASP A 92 -3.33 25.04 -39.34
C ASP A 92 -3.49 25.99 -38.14
N TYR A 93 -2.37 26.41 -37.55
CA TYR A 93 -2.27 27.14 -36.27
C TYR A 93 -2.48 26.27 -35.02
N GLY A 94 -1.37 25.75 -34.50
CA GLY A 94 -1.31 25.20 -33.16
C GLY A 94 -1.64 26.28 -32.14
N VAL A 95 -2.90 26.34 -31.73
CA VAL A 95 -3.30 26.95 -30.47
C VAL A 95 -3.38 25.80 -29.47
N ILE A 96 -2.25 25.55 -28.81
CA ILE A 96 -2.30 25.07 -27.44
C ILE A 96 -3.10 26.15 -26.70
N GLU A 97 -4.12 25.78 -25.93
CA GLU A 97 -4.78 26.73 -25.04
C GLU A 97 -3.72 27.26 -24.06
N GLU A 98 -3.08 28.39 -24.39
CA GLU A 98 -2.06 29.03 -23.55
C GLU A 98 -2.74 29.43 -22.23
N THR A 99 -2.16 28.97 -21.12
CA THR A 99 -2.59 29.43 -19.80
C THR A 99 -2.37 30.95 -19.67
N ILE A 100 -3.12 31.63 -18.80
CA ILE A 100 -3.03 33.09 -18.64
C ILE A 100 -1.58 33.52 -18.37
N ASP A 101 -0.84 32.72 -17.60
CA ASP A 101 0.57 32.98 -17.27
C ASP A 101 1.52 32.79 -18.46
N GLU A 102 1.29 31.77 -19.30
CA GLU A 102 2.07 31.57 -20.54
C GLU A 102 1.80 32.69 -21.56
N LYS A 103 0.56 33.15 -21.64
CA LYS A 103 0.17 34.27 -22.50
C LYS A 103 0.81 35.59 -22.03
N LEU A 104 0.88 35.82 -20.71
CA LEU A 104 1.56 36.98 -20.13
C LEU A 104 3.08 36.93 -20.39
N ALA A 105 3.70 35.74 -20.29
CA ALA A 105 5.11 35.55 -20.59
C ALA A 105 5.44 35.81 -22.07
N ARG A 106 4.57 35.40 -22.99
CA ARG A 106 4.71 35.71 -24.42
C ARG A 106 4.58 37.21 -24.69
N LEU A 107 3.57 37.87 -24.12
CA LEU A 107 3.36 39.31 -24.29
C LEU A 107 4.54 40.14 -23.76
N ARG A 108 5.19 39.73 -22.66
CA ARG A 108 6.43 40.38 -22.19
C ARG A 108 7.57 40.25 -23.18
N ARG A 109 7.72 39.07 -23.80
CA ARG A 109 8.77 38.87 -24.82
C ARG A 109 8.50 39.73 -26.05
N GLU A 110 7.26 39.77 -26.51
CA GLU A 110 6.85 40.62 -27.64
C GLU A 110 7.06 42.11 -27.33
N LEU A 111 6.79 42.57 -26.10
CA LEU A 111 7.03 43.96 -25.69
C LEU A 111 8.52 44.30 -25.55
N GLU A 112 9.36 43.38 -25.05
CA GLU A 112 10.80 43.62 -24.99
C GLU A 112 11.42 43.61 -26.39
N GLU A 113 10.95 42.75 -27.28
CA GLU A 113 11.33 42.76 -28.71
C GLU A 113 10.99 44.12 -29.35
N VAL A 114 9.77 44.63 -29.14
CA VAL A 114 9.37 45.97 -29.62
C VAL A 114 10.20 47.09 -28.95
N ARG A 115 10.57 46.95 -27.67
CA ARG A 115 11.44 47.90 -26.98
C ARG A 115 12.85 47.92 -27.57
N GLU A 116 13.39 46.76 -27.92
CA GLU A 116 14.68 46.62 -28.61
C GLU A 116 14.63 47.20 -30.02
N GLU A 117 13.57 46.94 -30.79
CA GLU A 117 13.38 47.55 -32.11
C GLU A 117 13.34 49.08 -32.05
N LEU A 118 12.66 49.66 -31.05
CA LEU A 118 12.65 51.11 -30.85
C LEU A 118 14.00 51.66 -30.36
N LYS A 119 14.76 50.93 -29.54
CA LYS A 119 16.14 51.28 -29.18
C LYS A 119 17.03 51.29 -30.44
N CYS A 120 16.95 50.26 -31.27
CA CYS A 120 17.65 50.17 -32.55
C CYS A 120 17.27 51.32 -33.50
N ARG A 121 15.99 51.72 -33.52
CA ARG A 121 15.50 52.85 -34.32
C ARG A 121 15.99 54.20 -33.79
N LYS A 122 16.09 54.39 -32.46
CA LYS A 122 16.74 55.58 -31.85
C LYS A 122 18.22 55.69 -32.24
N PHE A 123 18.94 54.58 -32.31
CA PHE A 123 20.34 54.59 -32.78
C PHE A 123 20.46 55.00 -34.26
N GLN A 124 19.46 54.72 -35.09
CA GLN A 124 19.42 55.11 -36.50
C GLN A 124 19.02 56.58 -36.72
N GLU A 125 18.24 57.19 -35.81
CA GLU A 125 17.68 58.55 -35.96
C GLU A 125 18.45 59.67 -35.24
N ASN A 126 19.72 59.47 -34.86
CA ASN A 126 20.59 60.49 -34.23
C ASN A 126 20.99 61.70 -35.14
N LYS A 127 20.12 62.13 -36.07
CA LYS A 127 20.25 63.38 -36.83
C LYS A 127 18.99 64.25 -36.89
N SER A 128 17.94 64.00 -36.11
CA SER A 128 16.80 64.94 -36.04
C SER A 128 16.18 64.97 -34.65
N GLU A 129 16.08 66.16 -34.07
CA GLU A 129 15.58 66.40 -32.71
C GLU A 129 14.10 66.02 -32.54
N ASN A 130 13.83 65.17 -31.54
CA ASN A 130 12.66 65.05 -30.65
C ASN A 130 11.22 65.20 -31.20
N GLY A 131 10.39 64.15 -31.00
CA GLY A 131 8.94 64.32 -30.97
C GLY A 131 8.10 63.10 -30.56
N PRO A 132 8.17 61.92 -31.23
CA PRO A 132 7.25 60.81 -30.96
C PRO A 132 7.86 59.64 -30.17
N ILE A 133 9.15 59.35 -30.34
CA ILE A 133 9.77 58.08 -29.87
C ILE A 133 9.96 58.04 -28.35
N ASN A 134 10.12 59.20 -27.71
CA ASN A 134 10.21 59.26 -26.25
C ASN A 134 8.85 59.08 -25.56
N LYS A 135 7.74 59.45 -26.21
CA LYS A 135 6.38 59.13 -25.72
C LYS A 135 6.10 57.64 -25.80
N SER A 136 6.38 57.01 -26.95
CA SER A 136 6.21 55.56 -27.11
C SER A 136 7.03 54.75 -26.11
N PHE A 137 8.21 55.24 -25.71
CA PHE A 137 9.01 54.59 -24.66
C PHE A 137 8.41 54.76 -23.25
N SER A 138 7.75 55.89 -22.99
CA SER A 138 7.00 56.11 -21.76
C SER A 138 5.75 55.23 -21.71
N ASP A 139 4.99 55.17 -22.82
CA ASP A 139 3.78 54.35 -22.94
C ASP A 139 4.10 52.84 -22.82
N LEU A 140 5.24 52.39 -23.36
CA LEU A 140 5.73 51.02 -23.16
C LEU A 140 6.14 50.74 -21.72
N SER A 141 6.69 51.71 -21.02
CA SER A 141 7.02 51.57 -19.59
C SER A 141 5.77 51.55 -18.71
N GLU A 142 4.73 52.26 -19.12
CA GLU A 142 3.41 52.25 -18.46
C GLU A 142 2.68 50.91 -18.71
N LEU A 143 2.79 50.34 -19.92
CA LEU A 143 2.28 48.99 -20.22
C LEU A 143 3.03 47.89 -19.45
N ASP A 144 4.34 48.02 -19.29
CA ASP A 144 5.18 47.11 -18.48
C ASP A 144 4.71 47.12 -17.00
N TYR A 145 4.43 48.32 -16.48
CA TYR A 145 3.85 48.49 -15.13
C TYR A 145 2.45 47.85 -15.02
N GLN A 146 1.58 48.04 -16.02
CA GLN A 146 0.24 47.44 -16.03
C GLN A 146 0.27 45.91 -16.14
N ILE A 147 1.22 45.33 -16.89
CA ILE A 147 1.40 43.87 -16.96
C ILE A 147 1.94 43.31 -15.64
N ALA A 148 2.85 44.04 -14.96
CA ALA A 148 3.31 43.68 -13.62
C ALA A 148 2.18 43.78 -12.57
N GLU A 149 1.28 44.77 -12.69
CA GLU A 149 0.07 44.90 -11.86
C GLU A 149 -0.89 43.71 -12.07
N LEU A 150 -1.13 43.31 -13.32
CA LEU A 150 -1.99 42.16 -13.65
C LEU A 150 -1.40 40.84 -13.15
N GLU A 151 -0.10 40.62 -13.26
CA GLU A 151 0.56 39.46 -12.63
C GLU A 151 0.45 39.48 -11.10
N ASN A 152 0.55 40.65 -10.49
CA ASN A 152 0.37 40.76 -9.06
C ASN A 152 -1.07 40.42 -8.66
N GLN A 153 -2.07 40.72 -9.49
CA GLN A 153 -3.47 40.34 -9.23
C GLN A 153 -3.73 38.84 -9.46
N THR A 154 -3.12 38.21 -10.47
CA THR A 154 -3.23 36.75 -10.69
C THR A 154 -2.50 35.97 -9.59
N LYS A 155 -1.32 36.44 -9.15
CA LYS A 155 -0.57 35.86 -8.03
C LYS A 155 -1.27 36.07 -6.68
N LYS A 156 -1.92 37.22 -6.44
CA LYS A 156 -2.52 37.57 -5.13
C LYS A 156 -3.88 36.94 -4.79
N SER A 157 -4.65 36.41 -5.75
CA SER A 157 -6.06 36.05 -5.46
C SER A 157 -6.28 34.60 -5.02
N ALA A 158 -5.56 33.62 -5.58
CA ALA A 158 -5.75 32.20 -5.23
C ALA A 158 -4.45 31.49 -4.86
N ILE A 159 -3.34 31.84 -5.52
CA ILE A 159 -2.05 31.19 -5.30
C ILE A 159 -1.36 31.78 -4.06
N ALA A 160 -1.41 33.10 -3.83
CA ALA A 160 -0.85 33.73 -2.63
C ALA A 160 -1.55 33.32 -1.32
N THR A 161 -2.86 33.08 -1.37
CA THR A 161 -3.63 32.61 -0.20
C THR A 161 -3.35 31.14 0.10
N LEU A 162 -3.06 30.33 -0.93
CA LEU A 162 -2.59 28.96 -0.79
C LEU A 162 -1.12 28.89 -0.38
N SER A 163 -0.25 29.76 -0.90
CA SER A 163 1.17 29.81 -0.55
C SER A 163 1.38 30.36 0.86
N ARG A 164 0.59 31.34 1.31
CA ARG A 164 0.58 31.79 2.70
C ARG A 164 0.08 30.71 3.66
N ARG A 165 -0.94 29.93 3.26
CA ARG A 165 -1.39 28.75 4.04
C ARG A 165 -0.36 27.62 4.04
N LEU A 166 0.45 27.50 2.99
CA LEU A 166 1.54 26.54 2.90
C LEU A 166 2.76 26.99 3.72
N GLU A 167 3.09 28.29 3.74
CA GLU A 167 4.11 28.88 4.61
C GLU A 167 3.74 28.77 6.10
N GLU A 168 2.46 28.94 6.46
CA GLU A 168 1.96 28.71 7.82
C GLU A 168 2.03 27.22 8.24
N LEU A 169 2.19 26.29 7.29
CA LEU A 169 2.32 24.84 7.53
C LEU A 169 3.78 24.33 7.41
N SER A 170 4.69 25.13 6.86
CA SER A 170 6.10 24.79 6.69
C SER A 170 6.99 25.66 7.58
N LEU A 171 7.12 25.26 8.86
CA LEU A 171 8.29 25.36 9.76
C LEU A 171 7.84 25.52 11.23
N PRO A 172 8.25 24.61 12.15
CA PRO A 172 8.46 24.93 13.54
C PRO A 172 9.96 25.17 13.79
N GLU A 173 10.33 26.44 14.04
CA GLU A 173 11.34 26.89 15.00
C GLU A 173 11.85 28.28 14.59
N SER A 174 11.40 29.30 15.31
CA SER A 174 12.11 30.56 15.41
C SER A 174 11.89 31.10 16.82
N ILE A 175 12.95 30.95 17.61
CA ILE A 175 13.13 31.58 18.91
C ILE A 175 13.10 33.09 18.66
N ASN A 176 11.99 33.74 19.00
CA ASN A 176 11.93 35.18 19.05
C ASN A 176 12.33 35.63 20.45
N ASN A 177 13.55 36.13 20.56
CA ASN A 177 14.09 36.80 21.74
C ASN A 177 13.30 38.08 22.00
N ASN A 178 12.23 37.98 22.79
CA ASN A 178 11.72 39.10 23.58
C ASN A 178 11.67 38.67 25.03
N LYS A 179 12.71 39.06 25.78
CA LYS A 179 12.72 39.05 27.24
C LYS A 179 11.75 40.11 27.72
N GLU A 180 10.50 39.71 27.92
CA GLU A 180 9.53 40.27 28.86
C GLU A 180 8.21 39.51 28.66
N ILE A 181 7.51 39.18 29.74
CA ILE A 181 6.36 38.25 29.83
C ILE A 181 6.76 36.77 29.99
N ALA A 182 7.64 36.51 30.96
CA ALA A 182 7.81 35.18 31.56
C ALA A 182 7.15 35.15 32.95
N MET A 183 5.83 35.33 33.02
CA MET A 183 5.02 34.99 34.20
C MET A 183 3.53 35.16 33.88
N GLU A 184 2.94 34.23 33.10
CA GLU A 184 1.48 33.96 33.10
C GLU A 184 1.03 32.83 32.15
N ALA A 185 1.90 32.24 31.33
CA ALA A 185 1.53 31.19 30.38
C ALA A 185 1.73 29.73 30.87
N ASN A 186 1.77 29.47 32.18
CA ASN A 186 1.96 28.12 32.73
C ASN A 186 0.66 27.40 33.17
N GLN A 187 -0.50 27.82 32.66
CA GLN A 187 -1.80 27.21 33.01
C GLN A 187 -2.55 26.54 31.85
N SER A 188 -1.97 26.44 30.65
CA SER A 188 -2.63 25.86 29.47
C SER A 188 -1.86 24.68 28.83
N LEU A 189 -1.14 23.87 29.63
CA LEU A 189 -0.43 22.67 29.16
C LEU A 189 -1.22 21.35 29.34
N ASN A 190 -2.50 21.40 29.74
CA ASN A 190 -3.35 20.21 29.93
C ASN A 190 -4.52 20.14 28.94
N GLN A 191 -4.26 20.19 27.63
CA GLN A 191 -5.20 19.71 26.62
C GLN A 191 -4.53 18.69 25.69
N PRO A 192 -5.12 17.51 25.46
CA PRO A 192 -4.55 16.52 24.56
C PRO A 192 -4.64 17.03 23.11
N LEU A 193 -3.47 17.27 22.50
CA LEU A 193 -3.34 17.58 21.07
C LEU A 193 -4.06 16.52 20.23
N LYS A 194 -5.18 16.90 19.62
CA LYS A 194 -5.97 16.05 18.72
C LYS A 194 -5.43 16.20 17.30
N TYR A 195 -4.47 15.36 16.92
CA TYR A 195 -4.03 15.24 15.54
C TYR A 195 -5.12 14.59 14.70
N THR A 196 -5.69 15.33 13.76
CA THR A 196 -6.60 14.78 12.74
C THR A 196 -5.77 14.33 11.56
N LEU A 197 -5.47 13.02 11.52
CA LEU A 197 -4.89 12.38 10.33
C LEU A 197 -5.94 12.36 9.23
N ASN A 198 -5.89 13.33 8.33
CA ASN A 198 -6.69 13.31 7.11
C ASN A 198 -6.02 12.37 6.09
N TYR A 199 -6.21 11.07 6.28
CA TYR A 199 -5.89 10.09 5.24
C TYR A 199 -7.03 10.08 4.21
N ASN A 200 -6.75 10.46 2.96
CA ASN A 200 -7.72 10.32 1.89
C ASN A 200 -7.74 8.85 1.43
N PRO A 201 -8.79 8.06 1.75
CA PRO A 201 -8.82 6.62 1.47
C PRO A 201 -8.76 6.31 -0.04
N LEU A 202 -9.15 7.25 -0.89
CA LEU A 202 -9.11 7.12 -2.35
C LEU A 202 -7.68 7.02 -2.91
N TYR A 203 -6.67 7.47 -2.16
CA TYR A 203 -5.28 7.46 -2.63
C TYR A 203 -4.69 6.03 -2.69
N LYS A 204 -5.15 5.14 -1.81
CA LYS A 204 -4.70 3.73 -1.79
C LYS A 204 -5.25 2.93 -2.96
N GLU A 205 -6.54 3.07 -3.24
CA GLU A 205 -7.19 2.35 -4.34
C GLU A 205 -6.63 2.78 -5.70
N LYS A 206 -6.37 4.08 -5.88
CA LYS A 206 -5.78 4.62 -7.10
C LYS A 206 -4.36 4.13 -7.37
N HIS A 207 -3.58 3.79 -6.35
CA HIS A 207 -2.22 3.24 -6.53
C HIS A 207 -2.20 1.74 -6.82
N LEU A 208 -3.19 0.98 -6.34
CA LEU A 208 -3.26 -0.47 -6.60
C LEU A 208 -3.80 -0.79 -8.01
N GLN A 209 -4.66 0.06 -8.56
CA GLN A 209 -5.21 -0.08 -9.91
C GLN A 209 -4.18 -0.08 -11.06
N PRO A 210 -3.19 0.83 -11.11
CA PRO A 210 -2.18 0.82 -12.18
C PRO A 210 -1.33 -0.46 -12.12
N ASP A 211 -0.92 -0.89 -10.93
CA ASP A 211 -0.13 -2.11 -10.75
C ASP A 211 -0.90 -3.36 -11.22
N LEU A 212 -2.20 -3.46 -10.87
CA LEU A 212 -3.07 -4.53 -11.37
C LEU A 212 -3.23 -4.47 -12.88
N SER A 213 -3.45 -3.28 -13.45
CA SER A 213 -3.58 -3.11 -14.90
C SER A 213 -2.28 -3.45 -15.64
N GLU A 214 -1.11 -3.21 -15.03
CA GLU A 214 0.18 -3.58 -15.61
C GLU A 214 0.35 -5.10 -15.61
N LEU A 215 0.02 -5.76 -14.50
CA LEU A 215 0.05 -7.22 -14.42
C LEU A 215 -0.92 -7.86 -15.42
N GLU A 216 -2.13 -7.34 -15.54
CA GLU A 216 -3.10 -7.77 -16.55
C GLU A 216 -2.55 -7.58 -17.96
N ASN A 217 -2.01 -6.41 -18.30
CA ASN A 217 -1.41 -6.16 -19.60
C ASN A 217 -0.29 -7.15 -19.91
N ARG A 218 0.58 -7.44 -18.92
CA ARG A 218 1.65 -8.43 -19.08
C ARG A 218 1.11 -9.84 -19.24
N LEU A 219 0.09 -10.22 -18.48
CA LEU A 219 -0.61 -11.50 -18.63
C LEU A 219 -1.24 -11.60 -20.02
N THR A 220 -1.93 -10.58 -20.51
CA THR A 220 -2.48 -10.59 -21.87
C THR A 220 -1.39 -10.70 -22.94
N MET A 221 -0.20 -10.13 -22.74
CA MET A 221 0.92 -10.34 -23.65
C MET A 221 1.44 -11.78 -23.62
N LEU A 222 1.52 -12.39 -22.43
CA LEU A 222 1.90 -13.79 -22.29
C LEU A 222 0.83 -14.73 -22.86
N GLU A 223 -0.44 -14.43 -22.66
CA GLU A 223 -1.56 -15.16 -23.26
C GLU A 223 -1.61 -14.95 -24.77
N LYS A 224 -1.26 -13.79 -25.32
CA LYS A 224 -1.17 -13.63 -26.78
C LYS A 224 -0.01 -14.39 -27.40
N THR A 225 1.09 -14.58 -26.66
CA THR A 225 2.27 -15.30 -27.17
C THR A 225 2.18 -16.81 -26.98
N LEU A 226 1.60 -17.26 -25.87
CA LEU A 226 1.45 -18.68 -25.52
C LEU A 226 0.05 -19.23 -25.82
N GLY A 227 -0.96 -18.37 -25.81
CA GLY A 227 -2.35 -18.74 -26.01
C GLY A 227 -2.53 -19.32 -27.39
N ILE A 228 -2.83 -20.61 -27.38
CA ILE A 228 -3.28 -21.35 -28.53
C ILE A 228 -4.69 -20.83 -28.82
N ASP A 229 -4.92 -20.26 -30.01
CA ASP A 229 -6.27 -19.88 -30.45
C ASP A 229 -7.23 -21.04 -30.14
N HIS A 230 -8.43 -20.75 -29.62
CA HIS A 230 -9.41 -21.77 -29.22
C HIS A 230 -9.72 -22.81 -30.33
N VAL A 231 -9.39 -22.47 -31.58
CA VAL A 231 -9.47 -23.29 -32.79
C VAL A 231 -8.41 -24.39 -32.86
N HIS A 232 -7.37 -24.42 -32.02
CA HIS A 232 -6.29 -25.42 -32.05
C HIS A 232 -6.20 -26.27 -30.78
N LEU A 233 -7.12 -26.10 -29.83
CA LEU A 233 -7.19 -26.85 -28.57
C LEU A 233 -7.28 -28.38 -28.79
N TYR A 234 -7.91 -28.83 -29.87
CA TYR A 234 -8.03 -30.26 -30.20
C TYR A 234 -6.71 -30.90 -30.69
N LYS A 235 -5.69 -30.10 -31.06
CA LYS A 235 -4.41 -30.61 -31.59
C LYS A 235 -3.31 -30.74 -30.55
N LEU A 236 -3.44 -30.09 -29.40
CA LEU A 236 -2.39 -30.03 -28.37
C LEU A 236 -2.99 -30.32 -26.99
N GLN A 237 -3.38 -31.58 -26.78
CA GLN A 237 -3.82 -32.08 -25.47
C GLN A 237 -2.65 -32.30 -24.49
N ALA A 238 -1.40 -32.13 -24.93
CA ALA A 238 -0.20 -32.36 -24.13
C ALA A 238 0.42 -31.03 -23.62
N PRO A 239 1.03 -31.00 -22.41
CA PRO A 239 1.71 -29.82 -21.88
C PRO A 239 2.76 -29.27 -22.85
N ILE A 240 2.79 -27.95 -23.06
CA ILE A 240 3.68 -27.28 -24.04
C ILE A 240 5.15 -27.69 -23.83
N LEU A 241 5.62 -27.77 -22.59
CA LEU A 241 7.01 -28.13 -22.29
C LEU A 241 7.35 -29.57 -22.70
N SER A 242 6.41 -30.50 -22.55
CA SER A 242 6.59 -31.88 -23.01
C SER A 242 6.69 -31.94 -24.55
N THR A 243 5.82 -31.20 -25.26
CA THR A 243 5.86 -31.12 -26.73
C THR A 243 7.13 -30.44 -27.23
N LEU A 244 7.60 -29.38 -26.56
CA LEU A 244 8.83 -28.68 -26.92
C LEU A 244 10.05 -29.56 -26.67
N SER A 245 10.11 -30.27 -25.54
CA SER A 245 11.19 -31.23 -25.27
C SER A 245 11.19 -32.39 -26.27
N TYR A 246 10.00 -32.81 -26.73
CA TYR A 246 9.86 -33.84 -27.74
C TYR A 246 10.30 -33.33 -29.13
N LEU A 247 9.95 -32.10 -29.49
CA LEU A 247 10.42 -31.46 -30.70
C LEU A 247 11.93 -31.22 -30.65
N ASP A 248 12.49 -30.81 -29.51
CA ASP A 248 13.92 -30.65 -29.31
C ASP A 248 14.66 -31.99 -29.43
N LYS A 249 14.13 -33.06 -28.83
CA LYS A 249 14.62 -34.44 -29.05
C LYS A 249 14.56 -34.83 -30.53
N LYS A 250 13.51 -34.47 -31.26
CA LYS A 250 13.43 -34.72 -32.71
C LYS A 250 14.42 -33.90 -33.51
N ILE A 251 14.60 -32.63 -33.19
CA ILE A 251 15.54 -31.72 -33.86
C ILE A 251 16.96 -32.18 -33.60
N THR A 252 17.30 -32.54 -32.37
CA THR A 252 18.61 -33.11 -32.02
C THR A 252 18.85 -34.44 -32.74
N LEU A 253 17.85 -35.31 -32.87
CA LEU A 253 17.96 -36.52 -33.70
C LEU A 253 18.19 -36.20 -35.20
N LEU A 254 17.60 -35.13 -35.72
CA LEU A 254 17.81 -34.70 -37.11
C LEU A 254 19.17 -34.04 -37.33
N THR A 255 19.74 -33.39 -36.31
CA THR A 255 21.02 -32.67 -36.41
C THR A 255 22.24 -33.53 -36.06
N SER A 256 22.09 -34.56 -35.21
CA SER A 256 23.19 -35.35 -34.65
C SER A 256 23.71 -36.51 -35.53
N ASN A 257 23.64 -36.37 -36.86
CA ASN A 257 24.28 -37.23 -37.89
C ASN A 257 23.36 -38.32 -38.50
N ARG A 258 23.15 -38.26 -39.83
CA ARG A 258 22.22 -39.12 -40.59
C ARG A 258 22.51 -40.63 -40.48
N GLY A 259 23.73 -41.04 -40.15
CA GLY A 259 24.12 -42.45 -39.98
C GLY A 259 23.96 -43.01 -38.56
N TYR A 260 23.68 -42.17 -37.56
CA TYR A 260 23.57 -42.61 -36.16
C TYR A 260 22.24 -43.34 -35.90
N ILE A 261 21.14 -42.86 -36.49
CA ILE A 261 19.81 -43.50 -36.41
C ILE A 261 19.84 -44.90 -37.03
N ASP A 262 20.50 -45.08 -38.18
CA ASP A 262 20.63 -46.39 -38.83
C ASP A 262 21.49 -47.37 -38.00
N SER A 263 22.45 -46.86 -37.23
CA SER A 263 23.25 -47.68 -36.32
C SER A 263 22.49 -48.05 -35.04
N ILE A 264 21.69 -47.13 -34.49
CA ILE A 264 20.85 -47.40 -33.31
C ILE A 264 19.72 -48.34 -33.69
N THR A 265 19.04 -48.14 -34.81
CA THR A 265 17.95 -49.03 -35.25
C THR A 265 18.44 -50.46 -35.47
N LYS A 266 19.67 -50.66 -35.96
CA LYS A 266 20.30 -52.00 -35.99
C LYS A 266 20.52 -52.55 -34.58
N LYS A 267 21.13 -51.80 -33.67
CA LYS A 267 21.34 -52.22 -32.27
C LYS A 267 20.04 -52.50 -31.52
N VAL A 268 18.98 -51.73 -31.77
CA VAL A 268 17.65 -51.95 -31.20
C VAL A 268 17.03 -53.21 -31.75
N LYS A 269 17.16 -53.50 -33.05
CA LYS A 269 16.70 -54.77 -33.63
C LYS A 269 17.45 -55.97 -33.03
N ASP A 270 18.75 -55.84 -32.83
CA ASP A 270 19.56 -56.89 -32.20
C ASP A 270 19.14 -57.10 -30.74
N LEU A 271 18.92 -56.03 -29.97
CA LEU A 271 18.44 -56.11 -28.58
C LEU A 271 17.00 -56.65 -28.48
N VAL A 272 16.12 -56.32 -29.44
CA VAL A 272 14.76 -56.89 -29.48
C VAL A 272 14.82 -58.39 -29.73
N ALA A 273 15.69 -58.84 -30.64
CA ALA A 273 15.90 -60.27 -30.87
C ALA A 273 16.48 -60.97 -29.62
N GLU A 274 17.42 -60.35 -28.92
CA GLU A 274 17.93 -60.86 -27.64
C GLU A 274 16.84 -60.91 -26.55
N MET A 275 15.97 -59.90 -26.49
CA MET A 275 14.83 -59.86 -25.57
C MET A 275 13.78 -60.92 -25.88
N GLU A 276 13.48 -61.21 -27.14
CA GLU A 276 12.59 -62.30 -27.54
C GLU A 276 13.17 -63.66 -27.12
N ILE A 277 14.48 -63.86 -27.30
CA ILE A 277 15.18 -65.08 -26.84
C ILE A 277 15.13 -65.19 -25.31
N LEU A 278 15.28 -64.07 -24.59
CA LEU A 278 15.19 -64.04 -23.13
C LEU A 278 13.75 -64.24 -22.64
N GLN A 279 12.74 -63.75 -23.36
CA GLN A 279 11.34 -63.97 -23.05
C GLN A 279 10.95 -65.43 -23.28
N GLU A 280 11.42 -66.07 -24.34
CA GLU A 280 11.26 -67.52 -24.53
C GLU A 280 11.92 -68.32 -23.40
N LYS A 281 13.11 -67.89 -22.95
CA LYS A 281 13.79 -68.51 -21.81
C LYS A 281 13.05 -68.26 -20.49
N LYS A 282 12.48 -67.07 -20.30
CA LYS A 282 11.67 -66.71 -19.13
C LYS A 282 10.37 -67.49 -19.11
N MET A 283 9.64 -67.62 -20.22
CA MET A 283 8.44 -68.46 -20.31
C MET A 283 8.74 -69.94 -20.00
N LYS A 284 9.93 -70.41 -20.36
CA LYS A 284 10.41 -71.75 -19.96
C LYS A 284 10.71 -71.83 -18.46
N MET A 285 11.29 -70.80 -17.85
CA MET A 285 11.58 -70.77 -16.40
C MET A 285 10.34 -70.51 -15.51
N ASP A 286 9.39 -69.69 -15.94
CA ASP A 286 8.15 -69.38 -15.19
C ASP A 286 7.24 -70.62 -15.07
N SER A 287 7.44 -71.66 -15.90
CA SER A 287 6.72 -72.93 -15.79
C SER A 287 7.13 -73.80 -14.59
N GLU A 288 8.28 -73.54 -13.96
CA GLU A 288 8.84 -74.39 -12.91
C GLU A 288 8.95 -73.72 -11.53
N ALA A 289 8.66 -72.41 -11.38
CA ALA A 289 8.79 -71.73 -10.10
C ALA A 289 7.74 -70.63 -9.82
N SER A 290 6.77 -70.96 -8.95
CA SER A 290 6.02 -70.05 -8.05
C SER A 290 4.71 -69.41 -8.53
N GLU A 291 3.60 -70.14 -8.44
CA GLU A 291 2.26 -69.65 -8.80
C GLU A 291 1.45 -68.91 -7.70
N LEU A 292 1.86 -68.81 -6.42
CA LEU A 292 0.89 -68.43 -5.36
C LEU A 292 1.18 -67.18 -4.51
N ASN A 293 2.40 -66.64 -4.46
CA ASN A 293 2.70 -65.53 -3.52
C ASN A 293 3.27 -64.25 -4.16
N ALA A 294 4.02 -64.35 -5.27
CA ALA A 294 4.53 -63.16 -5.98
C ALA A 294 3.40 -62.40 -6.70
N THR A 295 2.47 -63.13 -7.33
CA THR A 295 1.38 -62.56 -8.14
C THR A 295 0.38 -61.73 -7.34
N SER A 296 0.20 -61.98 -6.03
CA SER A 296 -0.72 -61.21 -5.18
C SER A 296 -0.11 -59.88 -4.70
N GLN A 297 1.21 -59.86 -4.48
CA GLN A 297 1.94 -58.63 -4.16
C GLN A 297 2.13 -57.78 -5.41
N GLU A 298 2.46 -58.40 -6.55
CA GLU A 298 2.53 -57.74 -7.86
C GLU A 298 1.19 -57.10 -8.22
N LYS A 299 0.07 -57.80 -8.13
CA LYS A 299 -1.27 -57.22 -8.36
C LYS A 299 -1.61 -56.04 -7.44
N LYS A 300 -1.13 -56.05 -6.19
CA LYS A 300 -1.33 -54.92 -5.26
C LYS A 300 -0.44 -53.74 -5.63
N ILE A 301 0.79 -54.02 -6.06
CA ILE A 301 1.74 -53.02 -6.53
C ILE A 301 1.24 -52.40 -7.83
N ASP A 302 0.73 -53.20 -8.76
CA ASP A 302 0.11 -52.75 -10.01
C ASP A 302 -1.11 -51.86 -9.74
N ALA A 303 -1.99 -52.27 -8.81
CA ALA A 303 -3.10 -51.43 -8.37
C ALA A 303 -2.63 -50.13 -7.69
N LEU A 304 -1.49 -50.13 -7.00
CA LEU A 304 -0.91 -48.90 -6.44
C LEU A 304 -0.28 -48.02 -7.52
N TYR A 305 0.29 -48.59 -8.58
CA TYR A 305 0.79 -47.83 -9.72
C TYR A 305 -0.34 -47.19 -10.54
N GLU A 306 -1.48 -47.87 -10.71
CA GLU A 306 -2.69 -47.26 -11.30
C GLU A 306 -3.21 -46.07 -10.46
N ASN A 307 -3.19 -46.20 -9.14
CA ASN A 307 -3.54 -45.10 -8.24
C ASN A 307 -2.48 -43.99 -8.22
N LEU A 308 -1.21 -44.32 -8.47
CA LEU A 308 -0.13 -43.35 -8.54
C LEU A 308 -0.31 -42.42 -9.74
N GLU A 309 -0.75 -42.94 -10.88
CA GLU A 309 -1.03 -42.12 -12.06
C GLU A 309 -2.15 -41.09 -11.78
N MET A 310 -3.20 -41.49 -11.07
CA MET A 310 -4.24 -40.57 -10.60
C MET A 310 -3.69 -39.52 -9.62
N ILE A 311 -2.85 -39.93 -8.67
CA ILE A 311 -2.25 -39.01 -7.68
C ILE A 311 -1.25 -38.06 -8.35
N GLU A 312 -0.46 -38.53 -9.31
CA GLU A 312 0.52 -37.74 -10.06
C GLU A 312 -0.16 -36.65 -10.89
N SER A 313 -1.35 -36.93 -11.44
CA SER A 313 -2.16 -35.93 -12.13
C SER A 313 -2.75 -34.85 -11.19
N ILE A 314 -3.08 -35.21 -9.95
CA ILE A 314 -3.73 -34.30 -8.97
C ILE A 314 -2.70 -33.50 -8.15
N SER A 315 -1.52 -34.08 -7.90
CA SER A 315 -0.41 -33.46 -7.17
C SER A 315 -0.07 -32.02 -7.64
N PRO A 316 0.08 -31.73 -8.96
CA PRO A 316 0.41 -30.38 -9.42
C PRO A 316 -0.75 -29.37 -9.27
N ILE A 317 -1.99 -29.84 -9.12
CA ILE A 317 -3.18 -28.98 -8.99
C ILE A 317 -3.40 -28.57 -7.52
N LEU A 318 -3.01 -29.42 -6.57
CA LEU A 318 -3.16 -29.19 -5.14
C LEU A 318 -2.57 -27.86 -4.62
N PRO A 319 -1.33 -27.46 -4.96
CA PRO A 319 -0.78 -26.18 -4.49
C PRO A 319 -1.57 -24.98 -5.03
N ASN A 320 -2.01 -25.03 -6.30
CA ASN A 320 -2.82 -23.98 -6.90
C ASN A 320 -4.19 -23.85 -6.22
N LEU A 321 -4.82 -24.97 -5.88
CA LEU A 321 -6.07 -24.97 -5.11
C LEU A 321 -5.85 -24.40 -3.70
N LEU A 322 -4.75 -24.75 -3.04
CA LEU A 322 -4.41 -24.22 -1.72
C LEU A 322 -4.22 -22.71 -1.77
N ASP A 323 -3.50 -22.20 -2.77
CA ASP A 323 -3.25 -20.76 -2.91
C ASP A 323 -4.52 -20.00 -3.29
N ARG A 324 -5.41 -20.59 -4.11
CA ARG A 324 -6.74 -20.04 -4.36
C ARG A 324 -7.61 -20.03 -3.10
N LEU A 325 -7.57 -21.08 -2.28
CA LEU A 325 -8.28 -21.12 -0.99
C LEU A 325 -7.73 -20.09 0.00
N LYS A 326 -6.40 -19.87 0.02
CA LYS A 326 -5.79 -18.79 0.81
C LYS A 326 -6.25 -17.42 0.34
N ALA A 327 -6.28 -17.17 -0.97
CA ALA A 327 -6.77 -15.91 -1.53
C ALA A 327 -8.26 -15.68 -1.22
N LEU A 328 -9.09 -16.73 -1.36
CA LEU A 328 -10.53 -16.68 -1.06
C LEU A 328 -10.86 -16.66 0.43
N ARG A 329 -9.90 -16.96 1.32
CA ARG A 329 -10.13 -17.03 2.77
C ARG A 329 -10.72 -15.75 3.35
N ILE A 330 -10.27 -14.58 2.87
CA ILE A 330 -10.77 -13.29 3.34
C ILE A 330 -12.25 -13.15 2.98
N ILE A 331 -12.59 -13.43 1.72
CA ILE A 331 -13.97 -13.39 1.22
C ILE A 331 -14.85 -14.39 1.97
N HIS A 332 -14.37 -15.61 2.23
CA HIS A 332 -15.11 -16.58 3.02
C HIS A 332 -15.30 -16.14 4.49
N ALA A 333 -14.30 -15.53 5.10
CA ALA A 333 -14.41 -14.97 6.45
C ALA A 333 -15.40 -13.81 6.50
N ASP A 334 -15.36 -12.91 5.53
CA ASP A 334 -16.30 -11.80 5.40
C ASP A 334 -17.72 -12.29 5.11
N ALA A 335 -17.89 -13.29 4.25
CA ALA A 335 -19.19 -13.92 4.03
C ALA A 335 -19.74 -14.56 5.32
N ALA A 336 -18.88 -15.21 6.11
CA ALA A 336 -19.28 -15.75 7.40
C ALA A 336 -19.71 -14.64 8.37
N THR A 337 -18.94 -13.54 8.49
CA THR A 337 -19.32 -12.42 9.38
C THR A 337 -20.58 -11.71 8.93
N VAL A 338 -20.82 -11.59 7.62
CA VAL A 338 -22.07 -11.06 7.06
C VAL A 338 -23.25 -11.97 7.42
N THR A 339 -23.11 -13.29 7.29
CA THR A 339 -24.20 -14.21 7.66
C THR A 339 -24.53 -14.16 9.16
N THR A 340 -23.52 -14.01 10.03
CA THR A 340 -23.77 -13.84 11.48
C THR A 340 -24.35 -12.46 11.78
N GLY A 341 -23.82 -11.39 11.18
CA GLY A 341 -24.34 -10.04 11.36
C GLY A 341 -25.78 -9.89 10.85
N LEU A 342 -26.13 -10.60 9.78
CA LEU A 342 -27.51 -10.66 9.28
C LEU A 342 -28.42 -11.40 10.26
N LYS A 343 -27.98 -12.52 10.84
CA LYS A 343 -28.72 -13.20 11.91
C LYS A 343 -28.95 -12.27 13.10
N ASP A 344 -27.91 -11.57 13.57
CA ASP A 344 -28.04 -10.62 14.68
C ASP A 344 -28.99 -9.46 14.35
N CYS A 345 -28.93 -8.94 13.11
CA CYS A 345 -29.83 -7.90 12.65
C CYS A 345 -31.28 -8.39 12.60
N THR A 346 -31.54 -9.61 12.11
CA THR A 346 -32.88 -10.20 12.11
C THR A 346 -33.42 -10.43 13.52
N GLN A 347 -32.56 -10.83 14.47
CA GLN A 347 -32.95 -10.97 15.87
C GLN A 347 -33.30 -9.61 16.50
N ARG A 348 -32.48 -8.57 16.26
CA ARG A 348 -32.80 -7.20 16.72
C ARG A 348 -34.08 -6.68 16.11
N GLN A 349 -34.34 -6.97 14.84
CA GLN A 349 -35.58 -6.60 14.19
C GLN A 349 -36.79 -7.25 14.86
N HIS A 350 -36.69 -8.52 15.25
CA HIS A 350 -37.75 -9.20 16.00
C HIS A 350 -37.97 -8.54 17.38
N ILE A 351 -36.90 -8.25 18.12
CA ILE A 351 -36.99 -7.57 19.43
C ILE A 351 -37.66 -6.20 19.30
N ILE A 352 -37.23 -5.39 18.32
CA ILE A 352 -37.84 -4.08 18.07
C ILE A 352 -39.31 -4.24 17.70
N GLN A 353 -39.66 -5.27 16.94
CA GLN A 353 -41.05 -5.53 16.58
C GLN A 353 -41.90 -5.89 17.82
N ASP A 354 -41.35 -6.67 18.74
CA ASP A 354 -41.99 -6.99 20.02
C ASP A 354 -42.14 -5.75 20.91
N GLU A 355 -41.09 -4.92 21.04
CA GLU A 355 -41.14 -3.64 21.77
C GLU A 355 -42.17 -2.69 21.16
N MET A 356 -42.29 -2.64 19.83
CA MET A 356 -43.33 -1.84 19.15
C MET A 356 -44.74 -2.35 19.45
N THR A 357 -44.92 -3.67 19.63
CA THR A 357 -46.22 -4.21 20.07
C THR A 357 -46.52 -3.83 21.52
N GLU A 358 -45.53 -3.90 22.42
CA GLU A 358 -45.68 -3.48 23.81
C GLU A 358 -45.97 -1.97 23.93
N LEU A 359 -45.28 -1.13 23.15
CA LEU A 359 -45.54 0.31 23.08
C LEU A 359 -46.96 0.62 22.57
N LYS A 360 -47.49 -0.18 21.65
CA LYS A 360 -48.89 -0.04 21.21
C LYS A 360 -49.86 -0.40 22.32
N GLU A 361 -49.64 -1.52 23.02
CA GLU A 361 -50.50 -1.94 24.13
C GLU A 361 -50.48 -0.93 25.29
N THR A 362 -49.31 -0.39 25.62
CA THR A 362 -49.19 0.64 26.67
C THR A 362 -49.85 1.95 26.24
N LEU A 363 -49.74 2.34 24.97
CA LEU A 363 -50.45 3.50 24.43
C LEU A 363 -51.97 3.31 24.47
N GLU A 364 -52.48 2.13 24.11
CA GLU A 364 -53.92 1.81 24.22
C GLU A 364 -54.40 1.89 25.67
N ARG A 365 -53.59 1.42 26.63
CA ARG A 365 -53.89 1.52 28.07
C ARG A 365 -53.87 2.97 28.57
N VAL A 366 -52.94 3.78 28.08
CA VAL A 366 -52.92 5.23 28.38
C VAL A 366 -54.13 5.92 27.75
N GLU A 367 -54.54 5.53 26.54
CA GLU A 367 -55.73 6.07 25.89
C GLU A 367 -57.01 5.71 26.66
N SER A 368 -57.13 4.46 27.15
CA SER A 368 -58.28 4.04 27.95
C SER A 368 -58.33 4.78 29.29
N THR A 369 -57.21 4.89 30.00
CA THR A 369 -57.14 5.65 31.27
C THR A 369 -57.40 7.15 31.06
N MET A 370 -56.98 7.72 29.92
CA MET A 370 -57.30 9.11 29.56
C MET A 370 -58.79 9.30 29.22
N LYS A 371 -59.45 8.31 28.61
CA LYS A 371 -60.91 8.34 28.39
C LYS A 371 -61.65 8.26 29.72
N GLU A 372 -61.22 7.38 30.62
CA GLU A 372 -61.79 7.27 31.97
C GLU A 372 -61.59 8.56 32.78
N SER A 373 -60.38 9.13 32.76
CA SER A 373 -60.09 10.41 33.42
C SER A 373 -60.91 11.55 32.83
N LYS A 374 -61.11 11.59 31.52
CA LYS A 374 -61.99 12.57 30.87
C LYS A 374 -63.44 12.44 31.36
N ILE A 375 -63.95 11.22 31.50
CA ILE A 375 -65.32 10.98 32.00
C ILE A 375 -65.43 11.42 33.46
N THR A 376 -64.45 11.08 34.31
CA THR A 376 -64.47 11.48 35.72
C THR A 376 -64.31 13.00 35.89
N ILE A 377 -63.49 13.66 35.07
CA ILE A 377 -63.40 15.12 35.05
C ILE A 377 -64.73 15.74 34.62
N GLN A 378 -65.41 15.17 33.62
CA GLN A 378 -66.74 15.63 33.19
C GLN A 378 -67.79 15.44 34.30
N SER A 379 -67.81 14.30 35.00
CA SER A 379 -68.74 14.10 36.12
C SER A 379 -68.45 15.05 37.27
N ASN A 380 -67.17 15.24 37.62
CA ASN A 380 -66.76 16.19 38.66
C ASN A 380 -67.12 17.63 38.27
N MET A 381 -66.99 17.99 36.98
CA MET A 381 -67.40 19.31 36.48
C MET A 381 -68.91 19.51 36.60
N ILE A 382 -69.72 18.49 36.29
CA ILE A 382 -71.18 18.52 36.49
C ILE A 382 -71.53 18.63 37.98
N GLU A 383 -70.81 17.93 38.87
CA GLU A 383 -70.99 18.05 40.31
C GLU A 383 -70.64 19.45 40.81
N ILE A 384 -69.54 20.05 40.33
CA ILE A 384 -69.17 21.43 40.64
C ILE A 384 -70.22 22.40 40.10
N GLU A 385 -70.71 22.23 38.87
CA GLU A 385 -71.82 23.03 38.33
C GLU A 385 -73.09 22.91 39.18
N ASN A 386 -73.41 21.71 39.66
CA ASN A 386 -74.56 21.48 40.54
C ASN A 386 -74.33 22.11 41.92
N MET A 387 -73.12 22.06 42.48
CA MET A 387 -72.79 22.74 43.73
C MET A 387 -72.85 24.26 43.56
N VAL A 388 -72.37 24.80 42.44
CA VAL A 388 -72.48 26.22 42.11
C VAL A 388 -73.95 26.64 41.98
N LYS A 389 -74.78 25.86 41.27
CA LYS A 389 -76.23 26.10 41.19
C LYS A 389 -76.94 26.01 42.54
N GLN A 390 -76.57 25.06 43.39
CA GLN A 390 -77.11 24.95 44.75
C GLN A 390 -76.68 26.13 45.63
N LEU A 391 -75.45 26.62 45.47
CA LEU A 391 -74.97 27.82 46.15
C LEU A 391 -75.73 29.05 45.65
N GLU A 392 -75.92 29.21 44.34
CA GLU A 392 -76.75 30.28 43.76
C GLU A 392 -78.17 30.25 44.34
N GLN A 393 -78.80 29.08 44.43
CA GLN A 393 -80.12 28.92 45.05
C GLN A 393 -80.13 29.25 46.55
N LYS A 394 -79.05 28.92 47.29
CA LYS A 394 -78.90 29.28 48.71
C LYS A 394 -78.68 30.78 48.90
N PHE A 395 -77.91 31.43 48.02
CA PHE A 395 -77.78 32.89 48.02
C PHE A 395 -79.11 33.59 47.75
N ASP A 396 -79.97 33.00 46.92
CA ASP A 396 -81.32 33.51 46.68
C ASP A 396 -82.27 33.24 47.86
N SER A 397 -82.13 32.12 48.58
CA SER A 397 -82.94 31.83 49.79
C SER A 397 -82.49 32.59 51.04
N ASP A 398 -81.19 32.83 51.21
CA ASP A 398 -80.61 33.47 52.40
C ASP A 398 -80.81 35.00 52.41
N LYS A 399 -81.25 35.60 51.30
CA LYS A 399 -81.77 36.98 51.31
C LYS A 399 -83.11 37.12 52.05
N ILE A 400 -83.81 36.02 52.36
CA ILE A 400 -85.17 36.07 52.95
C ILE A 400 -85.18 35.76 54.46
N ASN A 401 -84.20 35.06 55.03
CA ASN A 401 -84.25 34.63 56.44
C ASN A 401 -82.92 34.80 57.18
N ASN A 402 -82.74 35.91 57.89
CA ASN A 402 -82.21 35.94 59.27
C ASN A 402 -82.09 37.37 59.84
N VAL A 403 -83.21 37.87 60.36
CA VAL A 403 -83.26 38.77 61.53
C VAL A 403 -83.96 37.93 62.61
N PHE A 404 -83.23 37.41 63.60
CA PHE A 404 -83.66 37.29 65.01
C PHE A 404 -82.70 36.43 65.87
N GLU A 405 -82.23 37.09 66.93
CA GLU A 405 -81.99 36.63 68.31
C GLU A 405 -80.71 35.91 68.80
N ASN A 406 -80.20 36.55 69.86
CA ASN A 406 -79.11 36.24 70.80
C ASN A 406 -79.54 35.24 71.88
N SER A 407 -78.59 34.43 72.42
CA SER A 407 -78.21 34.42 73.86
C SER A 407 -77.35 33.20 74.32
N GLY A 408 -76.14 33.50 74.84
CA GLY A 408 -75.65 33.11 76.18
C GLY A 408 -75.36 31.65 76.61
N ASN A 409 -74.09 31.23 76.48
CA ASN A 409 -73.21 30.57 77.49
C ASN A 409 -73.52 29.17 78.11
N LYS A 410 -72.75 28.12 77.74
CA LYS A 410 -71.63 27.51 78.56
C LYS A 410 -71.11 26.13 78.06
N LYS A 411 -69.77 26.02 78.06
CA LYS A 411 -68.86 24.86 78.21
C LYS A 411 -68.70 23.86 77.05
N ARG A 412 -67.61 23.99 76.29
CA ARG A 412 -66.81 22.86 75.76
C ARG A 412 -65.39 23.29 75.33
N LYS A 413 -64.46 22.36 75.58
CA LYS A 413 -63.03 22.25 75.24
C LYS A 413 -62.52 23.17 74.10
N MET A 414 -61.46 23.92 74.41
CA MET A 414 -60.66 24.71 73.47
C MET A 414 -59.82 23.80 72.57
N GLY A 415 -60.09 23.83 71.27
CA GLY A 415 -59.17 23.41 70.21
C GLY A 415 -58.91 24.61 69.32
N SER A 416 -57.68 25.11 69.31
CA SER A 416 -57.24 26.21 68.45
C SER A 416 -56.59 25.66 67.19
N LEU A 417 -57.16 26.04 66.05
CA LEU A 417 -56.47 26.11 64.76
C LEU A 417 -55.30 27.10 64.85
N ASN A 418 -54.16 26.75 64.24
CA ASN A 418 -53.76 27.39 62.98
C ASN A 418 -52.49 26.74 62.41
N ILE A 419 -52.62 26.31 61.16
CA ILE A 419 -51.73 26.55 60.01
C ILE A 419 -50.22 26.57 60.32
N SER A 420 -49.51 25.59 59.79
CA SER A 420 -48.17 25.79 59.23
C SER A 420 -47.85 24.70 58.21
N ASN A 421 -47.13 25.11 57.18
CA ASN A 421 -46.53 24.32 56.13
C ASN A 421 -45.48 23.35 56.70
N ASP A 422 -45.46 22.12 56.20
CA ASP A 422 -44.40 21.15 56.49
C ASP A 422 -43.38 21.11 55.36
N GLU A 423 -42.24 21.77 55.61
CA GLU A 423 -40.92 21.34 55.17
C GLU A 423 -39.97 21.53 56.36
N ASN A 424 -39.34 20.44 56.84
CA ASN A 424 -37.89 20.38 57.04
C ASN A 424 -37.40 19.06 57.67
N THR A 425 -36.40 18.50 56.99
CA THR A 425 -35.21 17.76 57.47
C THR A 425 -34.72 18.08 58.89
N LEU A 426 -34.29 17.05 59.66
CA LEU A 426 -32.91 16.89 60.19
C LEU A 426 -32.76 15.77 61.26
N GLU A 427 -31.52 15.28 61.36
CA GLU A 427 -31.01 14.18 62.20
C GLU A 427 -30.85 14.48 63.71
N GLY A 428 -30.77 13.40 64.52
CA GLY A 428 -29.98 13.30 65.77
C GLY A 428 -30.76 13.41 67.10
N GLY A 429 -30.55 12.61 68.17
CA GLY A 429 -29.58 11.55 68.44
C GLY A 429 -29.68 11.00 69.89
N ARG A 430 -28.80 10.03 70.19
CA ARG A 430 -28.19 9.63 71.49
C ARG A 430 -29.06 9.57 72.77
N SER A 431 -29.03 8.43 73.49
CA SER A 431 -28.06 8.17 74.59
C SER A 431 -28.35 6.97 75.53
N LYS A 432 -27.26 6.44 76.10
CA LYS A 432 -27.04 5.81 77.45
C LYS A 432 -27.16 4.28 77.68
N SER A 433 -25.96 3.67 77.68
CA SER A 433 -25.27 2.96 78.79
C SER A 433 -25.86 1.72 79.46
N GLY A 434 -25.11 0.61 79.36
CA GLY A 434 -24.66 -0.17 80.53
C GLY A 434 -25.04 -1.66 80.59
N LEU A 435 -24.09 -2.56 80.31
CA LEU A 435 -23.53 -3.60 81.21
C LEU A 435 -23.03 -4.88 80.48
N ARG A 436 -21.70 -5.09 80.60
CA ARG A 436 -20.95 -6.29 81.03
C ARG A 436 -20.94 -7.64 80.24
N LYS A 437 -19.67 -8.03 79.94
CA LYS A 437 -18.99 -9.36 80.05
C LYS A 437 -19.38 -10.41 78.99
N SER A 438 -18.52 -11.29 78.46
CA SER A 438 -17.11 -11.67 78.69
C SER A 438 -16.67 -12.74 77.68
N SER A 439 -15.34 -12.88 77.50
CA SER A 439 -14.59 -14.08 77.05
C SER A 439 -14.61 -14.40 75.54
N ALA A 440 -13.49 -14.43 74.82
CA ALA A 440 -12.31 -15.32 74.90
C ALA A 440 -12.44 -16.59 74.04
N ARG A 441 -11.47 -16.72 73.13
CA ARG A 441 -10.74 -17.92 72.71
C ARG A 441 -11.34 -18.90 71.69
N ASP A 442 -10.36 -19.37 70.90
CA ASP A 442 -10.20 -20.68 70.27
C ASP A 442 -10.83 -20.98 68.90
N ALA A 443 -10.04 -20.65 67.88
CA ALA A 443 -9.24 -21.61 67.10
C ALA A 443 -9.78 -23.04 66.90
N LYS A 444 -9.68 -23.43 65.61
CA LYS A 444 -9.29 -24.73 65.02
C LYS A 444 -10.43 -25.38 64.23
N ASN A 445 -10.19 -26.04 63.10
CA ASN A 445 -9.04 -26.23 62.21
C ASN A 445 -9.54 -27.21 61.14
N THR A 446 -8.73 -27.37 60.09
CA THR A 446 -8.54 -28.57 59.26
C THR A 446 -9.30 -28.64 57.92
N LYS A 447 -8.66 -29.05 56.81
CA LYS A 447 -7.23 -29.29 56.52
C LYS A 447 -7.07 -29.43 55.00
N ASN A 448 -5.96 -28.89 54.53
CA ASN A 448 -5.20 -29.25 53.33
C ASN A 448 -5.19 -30.75 52.99
N LYS A 449 -4.99 -31.04 51.70
CA LYS A 449 -4.06 -32.10 51.26
C LYS A 449 -3.30 -31.67 50.00
N ARG A 450 -2.06 -31.21 50.21
CA ARG A 450 -0.93 -31.47 49.32
C ARG A 450 -0.50 -32.93 49.53
N LYS A 451 -0.10 -33.63 48.48
CA LYS A 451 0.88 -34.73 48.56
C LYS A 451 1.97 -34.52 47.51
N LYS A 452 3.20 -34.56 48.01
CA LYS A 452 4.48 -34.63 47.29
C LYS A 452 4.94 -36.09 47.39
N GLY A 453 5.56 -36.62 46.34
CA GLY A 453 6.22 -37.93 46.29
C GLY A 453 7.29 -37.91 45.20
N SER A 454 8.43 -38.55 45.46
CA SER A 454 9.77 -38.38 44.88
C SER A 454 10.29 -39.73 44.35
N TYR A 455 11.06 -39.73 43.24
CA TYR A 455 12.11 -40.67 42.72
C TYR A 455 11.81 -42.20 42.77
N ASP A 456 12.07 -43.09 41.80
CA ASP A 456 13.04 -43.22 40.70
C ASP A 456 12.51 -44.21 39.63
N GLY A 457 13.05 -44.17 38.41
CA GLY A 457 12.87 -45.25 37.41
C GLY A 457 13.07 -44.83 35.95
N GLU A 458 14.30 -44.98 35.46
CA GLU A 458 14.71 -44.80 34.07
C GLU A 458 13.83 -45.59 33.07
N LYS A 459 13.51 -44.95 31.93
CA LYS A 459 13.66 -45.54 30.59
C LYS A 459 13.52 -44.49 29.50
N SER A 460 14.51 -44.51 28.63
CA SER A 460 14.70 -43.73 27.42
C SER A 460 13.54 -43.87 26.43
N PHE A 461 13.14 -42.76 25.83
CA PHE A 461 12.84 -42.74 24.40
C PHE A 461 13.36 -41.45 23.78
N SER A 462 14.34 -41.65 22.91
CA SER A 462 15.09 -40.69 22.14
C SER A 462 14.27 -40.06 21.02
N SER A 463 14.55 -38.77 20.79
CA SER A 463 14.58 -38.13 19.47
C SER A 463 13.26 -37.92 18.71
N ILE A 464 12.67 -36.74 18.87
CA ILE A 464 12.18 -35.95 17.73
C ILE A 464 12.62 -34.49 17.98
N LYS A 465 13.70 -34.08 17.32
CA LYS A 465 14.04 -32.66 17.11
C LYS A 465 13.10 -32.17 16.02
N GLU A 466 12.04 -31.47 16.39
CA GLU A 466 11.29 -30.64 15.44
C GLU A 466 11.83 -29.20 15.52
N HIS A 467 12.32 -28.76 14.38
CA HIS A 467 12.98 -27.50 14.11
C HIS A 467 12.18 -26.28 14.62
N LEU A 468 12.83 -25.45 15.46
CA LEU A 468 12.49 -24.04 15.56
C LEU A 468 12.84 -23.34 14.23
N PRO A 469 11.96 -22.52 13.64
CA PRO A 469 12.25 -21.81 12.40
C PRO A 469 13.17 -20.61 12.66
N GLY A 470 14.01 -20.30 11.67
CA GLY A 470 14.98 -19.20 11.68
C GLY A 470 14.35 -17.83 11.98
N PHE A 471 15.20 -16.93 12.48
CA PHE A 471 14.88 -15.61 13.04
C PHE A 471 14.06 -14.66 12.15
N ALA A 472 14.04 -14.88 10.84
CA ALA A 472 13.35 -14.06 9.86
C ALA A 472 12.02 -14.71 9.44
N ILE A 473 10.92 -14.00 9.67
CA ILE A 473 9.57 -14.46 9.33
C ILE A 473 9.09 -13.64 8.14
N GLY A 474 9.22 -14.22 6.95
CA GLY A 474 8.84 -13.57 5.70
C GLY A 474 7.41 -12.98 5.73
N PRO A 475 7.12 -11.94 4.92
CA PRO A 475 5.86 -11.17 4.99
C PRO A 475 4.59 -12.01 4.76
N LYS A 476 4.71 -13.18 4.12
CA LYS A 476 3.62 -14.14 3.88
C LYS A 476 3.33 -15.08 5.07
N TRP A 477 4.23 -15.15 6.05
CA TRP A 477 4.14 -16.03 7.22
C TRP A 477 4.25 -15.25 8.52
N GLY A 478 3.84 -13.97 8.56
CA GLY A 478 3.68 -13.28 9.84
C GLY A 478 2.78 -14.11 10.77
N PRO A 479 2.99 -14.09 12.10
CA PRO A 479 2.10 -14.79 13.03
C PRO A 479 0.66 -14.39 12.68
N ALA A 480 -0.27 -15.34 12.64
CA ALA A 480 -1.66 -15.14 12.23
C ALA A 480 -2.42 -14.04 13.01
N GLY A 481 -1.74 -13.41 13.98
CA GLY A 481 -2.15 -12.25 14.76
C GLY A 481 -1.33 -10.96 14.58
N TRP A 482 -0.42 -10.75 13.61
CA TRP A 482 0.30 -9.47 13.45
C TRP A 482 -0.66 -8.27 13.45
N SER A 483 -1.73 -8.36 12.66
CA SER A 483 -2.80 -7.34 12.60
C SER A 483 -3.60 -7.19 13.91
N LYS A 484 -3.62 -8.22 14.76
CA LYS A 484 -4.33 -8.24 16.05
C LYS A 484 -3.47 -7.75 17.22
N MET A 485 -2.15 -7.68 17.05
CA MET A 485 -1.21 -7.22 18.09
C MET A 485 -1.26 -5.70 18.27
N ASN A 486 -0.93 -5.25 19.48
CA ASN A 486 -0.89 -3.84 19.82
C ASN A 486 0.34 -3.17 19.18
N LYS A 487 0.17 -1.93 18.71
CA LYS A 487 1.25 -1.12 18.13
C LYS A 487 1.95 -0.30 19.21
N TYR A 488 3.27 -0.19 19.10
CA TYR A 488 4.10 0.59 20.01
C TYR A 488 4.95 1.60 19.22
N LYS A 489 5.25 2.75 19.84
CA LYS A 489 6.12 3.79 19.25
C LYS A 489 7.61 3.55 19.52
N SER A 490 7.90 2.79 20.58
CA SER A 490 9.25 2.49 21.00
C SER A 490 9.34 1.10 21.64
N LEU A 491 10.54 0.55 21.61
CA LEU A 491 10.91 -0.68 22.30
C LEU A 491 12.19 -0.40 23.08
N LYS A 492 12.31 -1.01 24.26
CA LYS A 492 13.56 -0.98 25.05
C LYS A 492 14.17 -2.38 24.98
N LEU A 493 15.38 -2.50 24.45
CA LEU A 493 16.16 -3.74 24.48
C LEU A 493 17.44 -3.51 25.25
N GLN A 494 17.74 -4.41 26.19
CA GLN A 494 18.81 -4.25 27.16
C GLN A 494 18.69 -2.88 27.86
N ASP A 495 19.57 -1.93 27.54
CA ASP A 495 19.52 -0.56 28.05
C ASP A 495 19.29 0.54 27.00
N GLU A 496 19.18 0.17 25.72
CA GLU A 496 18.90 1.10 24.64
C GLU A 496 17.41 1.17 24.28
N LYS A 497 16.95 2.36 23.92
CA LYS A 497 15.57 2.61 23.47
C LYS A 497 15.56 2.87 21.97
N PHE A 498 14.81 2.08 21.23
CA PHE A 498 14.64 2.20 19.79
C PHE A 498 13.25 2.75 19.47
N TYR A 499 13.18 3.63 18.47
CA TYR A 499 11.94 4.24 18.00
C TYR A 499 11.61 3.79 16.58
N VAL A 500 10.33 3.89 16.22
CA VAL A 500 9.91 3.74 14.82
C VAL A 500 10.60 4.81 13.98
N GLY A 501 11.28 4.38 12.91
CA GLY A 501 12.08 5.23 12.03
C GLY A 501 13.60 5.09 12.23
N ASP A 502 14.04 4.55 13.36
CA ASP A 502 15.47 4.33 13.63
C ASP A 502 16.06 3.28 12.68
N CYS A 503 17.34 3.44 12.31
CA CYS A 503 18.11 2.42 11.61
C CYS A 503 18.91 1.61 12.62
N VAL A 504 18.98 0.29 12.45
CA VAL A 504 19.57 -0.63 13.42
C VAL A 504 20.39 -1.73 12.75
N PHE A 505 21.36 -2.25 13.51
CA PHE A 505 22.05 -3.50 13.19
C PHE A 505 21.23 -4.70 13.67
N ILE A 506 21.06 -5.67 12.79
CA ILE A 506 20.37 -6.93 13.05
C ILE A 506 21.40 -8.05 12.95
N ASN A 507 21.44 -8.90 13.97
CA ASN A 507 22.33 -10.04 13.98
C ASN A 507 21.81 -11.15 13.05
N ASN A 508 22.67 -11.61 12.14
CA ASN A 508 22.38 -12.66 11.17
C ASN A 508 22.72 -14.08 11.70
N SER A 509 23.48 -14.19 12.80
CA SER A 509 24.01 -15.48 13.28
C SER A 509 23.63 -15.78 14.74
N GLU A 510 23.40 -17.07 15.07
CA GLU A 510 23.19 -17.55 16.45
C GLU A 510 24.48 -17.55 17.29
N GLU A 511 25.63 -17.28 16.69
CA GLU A 511 26.92 -17.27 17.35
C GLU A 511 27.03 -16.07 18.30
N LYS A 512 27.53 -16.32 19.52
CA LYS A 512 27.84 -15.25 20.47
C LYS A 512 28.96 -14.40 19.89
N LEU A 513 28.70 -13.10 19.76
CA LEU A 513 29.67 -12.10 19.32
C LEU A 513 30.94 -12.20 20.20
N ALA A 514 32.09 -12.32 19.53
CA ALA A 514 33.39 -12.05 20.17
C ALA A 514 33.52 -10.53 20.39
N ASP A 515 34.45 -10.11 21.25
CA ASP A 515 34.62 -8.70 21.65
C ASP A 515 35.01 -7.76 20.48
N ASP A 516 35.35 -8.30 19.30
CA ASP A 516 35.62 -7.52 18.09
C ASP A 516 34.32 -7.38 17.24
N PHE A 517 33.76 -6.17 17.22
CA PHE A 517 32.50 -5.86 16.54
C PHE A 517 32.71 -5.70 15.02
N ASP A 518 32.68 -6.81 14.27
CA ASP A 518 32.75 -6.78 12.80
C ASP A 518 31.42 -6.27 12.19
N PHE A 519 31.39 -5.03 11.71
CA PHE A 519 30.25 -4.42 11.01
C PHE A 519 29.78 -5.20 9.77
N ASP A 520 30.63 -6.06 9.23
CA ASP A 520 30.33 -6.89 8.07
C ASP A 520 29.45 -8.10 8.35
N ARG A 521 29.29 -8.47 9.62
CA ARG A 521 28.44 -9.60 10.02
C ARG A 521 26.99 -9.22 10.29
N PHE A 522 26.71 -7.93 10.43
CA PHE A 522 25.38 -7.43 10.75
C PHE A 522 24.66 -6.97 9.50
N TRP A 523 23.37 -7.27 9.45
CA TRP A 523 22.47 -6.64 8.49
C TRP A 523 21.99 -5.30 9.00
N ILE A 524 21.65 -4.39 8.09
CA ILE A 524 21.18 -3.05 8.41
C ILE A 524 19.74 -2.93 7.97
N ALA A 525 18.87 -2.41 8.84
CA ALA A 525 17.48 -2.18 8.48
C ALA A 525 16.90 -0.95 9.18
N LYS A 526 15.84 -0.40 8.59
CA LYS A 526 15.01 0.65 9.15
C LYS A 526 13.80 0.06 9.85
N LEU A 527 13.53 0.48 11.08
CA LEU A 527 12.34 0.06 11.81
C LEU A 527 11.10 0.80 11.31
N LEU A 528 10.11 0.08 10.77
CA LEU A 528 8.87 0.67 10.26
C LEU A 528 7.72 0.58 11.26
N GLU A 529 7.57 -0.56 11.93
CA GLU A 529 6.47 -0.77 12.86
C GLU A 529 6.84 -1.76 13.96
N ILE A 530 6.53 -1.41 15.20
CA ILE A 530 6.79 -2.24 16.38
C ILE A 530 5.45 -2.76 16.90
N ARG A 531 5.32 -4.07 17.08
CA ARG A 531 4.14 -4.69 17.66
C ARG A 531 4.49 -5.69 18.74
N ALA A 532 3.60 -5.86 19.71
CA ALA A 532 3.76 -6.88 20.74
C ALA A 532 2.44 -7.60 21.01
N GLU A 533 2.54 -8.90 21.23
CA GLU A 533 1.45 -9.73 21.75
C GLU A 533 1.47 -9.72 23.27
N ASN A 534 2.65 -9.92 23.86
CA ASN A 534 2.93 -9.95 25.29
C ASN A 534 4.29 -9.28 25.55
N GLY A 535 4.63 -8.97 26.81
CA GLY A 535 5.92 -8.35 27.16
C GLY A 535 7.17 -9.16 26.78
N GLN A 536 7.02 -10.44 26.43
CA GLN A 536 8.10 -11.31 25.94
C GLN A 536 8.08 -11.50 24.41
N ASN A 537 6.93 -11.28 23.76
CA ASN A 537 6.73 -11.52 22.33
C ASN A 537 6.59 -10.18 21.62
N VAL A 538 7.73 -9.55 21.33
CA VAL A 538 7.82 -8.30 20.60
C VAL A 538 8.38 -8.58 19.21
N TRP A 539 7.70 -8.08 18.19
CA TRP A 539 8.00 -8.28 16.78
C TRP A 539 8.12 -6.92 16.10
N VAL A 540 9.02 -6.83 15.13
CA VAL A 540 9.30 -5.58 14.42
C VAL A 540 9.24 -5.83 12.93
N MET A 541 8.51 -4.98 12.22
CA MET A 541 8.55 -4.93 10.77
C MET A 541 9.66 -3.96 10.38
N CYS A 542 10.63 -4.46 9.64
CA CYS A 542 11.78 -3.70 9.18
C CYS A 542 11.85 -3.66 7.65
N GLN A 543 12.50 -2.62 7.14
CA GLN A 543 12.85 -2.45 5.74
C GLN A 543 14.36 -2.61 5.60
N TRP A 544 14.80 -3.48 4.72
CA TRP A 544 16.22 -3.83 4.60
C TRP A 544 17.01 -2.78 3.82
N TYR A 545 18.23 -2.51 4.29
CA TYR A 545 19.28 -1.86 3.52
C TYR A 545 20.28 -2.91 3.06
N TYR A 546 20.55 -2.95 1.76
CA TYR A 546 21.56 -3.83 1.20
C TYR A 546 22.89 -3.10 1.07
N LYS A 547 23.98 -3.80 1.42
CA LYS A 547 25.31 -3.37 0.99
C LYS A 547 25.44 -3.59 -0.52
N PRO A 548 26.23 -2.77 -1.24
CA PRO A 548 26.49 -2.96 -2.66
C PRO A 548 26.97 -4.38 -3.02
N GLU A 549 27.65 -5.05 -2.11
CA GLU A 549 28.15 -6.43 -2.25
C GLU A 549 27.04 -7.49 -2.22
N GLU A 550 25.92 -7.21 -1.57
CA GLU A 550 24.79 -8.14 -1.42
C GLU A 550 23.83 -8.09 -2.63
N LEU A 551 24.03 -7.15 -3.56
CA LEU A 551 23.23 -7.06 -4.77
C LEU A 551 23.49 -8.24 -5.71
N PRO A 552 22.50 -8.67 -6.53
CA PRO A 552 22.68 -9.73 -7.52
C PRO A 552 23.80 -9.45 -8.53
N GLU A 553 24.06 -8.18 -8.83
CA GLU A 553 25.15 -7.76 -9.73
C GLU A 553 26.44 -7.38 -9.00
N GLY A 554 26.44 -7.45 -7.66
CA GLY A 554 27.53 -7.01 -6.80
C GLY A 554 27.81 -5.51 -6.86
N ARG A 555 28.90 -5.12 -6.19
CA ARG A 555 29.36 -3.73 -6.09
C ARG A 555 29.74 -3.20 -7.48
N ARG A 556 29.16 -2.07 -7.87
CA ARG A 556 29.49 -1.37 -9.12
C ARG A 556 30.58 -0.30 -8.87
N TYR A 557 31.25 0.13 -9.95
CA TYR A 557 32.39 1.06 -9.87
C TYR A 557 32.08 2.44 -9.24
N TYR A 558 30.81 2.84 -9.25
CA TYR A 558 30.35 4.13 -8.73
C TYR A 558 29.83 4.04 -7.29
N HIS A 559 29.76 2.83 -6.71
CA HIS A 559 29.32 2.66 -5.33
C HIS A 559 30.44 3.03 -4.35
N GLY A 560 30.09 3.77 -3.29
CA GLY A 560 31.03 4.14 -2.23
C GLY A 560 31.21 3.04 -1.18
N GLU A 561 32.19 3.21 -0.30
CA GLU A 561 32.53 2.26 0.76
C GLU A 561 31.46 2.15 1.84
N MET A 562 30.91 3.29 2.30
CA MET A 562 29.85 3.36 3.32
C MET A 562 28.46 3.55 2.71
N GLU A 563 28.29 3.19 1.43
CA GLU A 563 27.02 3.29 0.74
C GLU A 563 26.11 2.10 1.05
N LEU A 564 24.86 2.39 1.35
CA LEU A 564 23.76 1.44 1.49
C LEU A 564 22.71 1.70 0.43
N ILE A 565 21.92 0.67 0.16
CA ILE A 565 20.89 0.70 -0.87
C ILE A 565 19.55 0.38 -0.20
N GLU A 566 18.65 1.36 -0.20
CA GLU A 566 17.32 1.20 0.39
C GLU A 566 16.51 0.20 -0.46
N SER A 567 15.99 -0.86 0.15
CA SER A 567 15.18 -1.84 -0.58
C SER A 567 13.69 -1.64 -0.35
N ASP A 568 12.87 -2.08 -1.31
CA ASP A 568 11.41 -2.20 -1.12
C ASP A 568 11.03 -3.49 -0.36
N TYR A 569 12.03 -4.26 0.11
CA TYR A 569 11.81 -5.53 0.80
C TYR A 569 11.60 -5.29 2.30
N TYR A 570 10.43 -5.67 2.79
CA TYR A 570 10.06 -5.59 4.19
C TYR A 570 9.81 -6.98 4.77
N GLU A 571 10.25 -7.18 6.00
CA GLU A 571 10.14 -8.46 6.70
C GLU A 571 9.82 -8.24 8.18
N ILE A 572 9.21 -9.25 8.81
CA ILE A 572 8.91 -9.23 10.24
C ILE A 572 9.97 -10.07 10.95
N ILE A 573 10.65 -9.45 11.90
CA ILE A 573 11.70 -10.06 12.71
C ILE A 573 11.32 -10.01 14.19
N ALA A 574 11.87 -10.93 14.97
CA ALA A 574 11.76 -10.88 16.42
C ALA A 574 12.60 -9.71 16.96
N ALA A 575 12.08 -8.92 17.91
CA ALA A 575 12.80 -7.74 18.40
C ALA A 575 14.14 -8.06 19.10
N ASN A 576 14.33 -9.32 19.53
CA ASN A 576 15.55 -9.81 20.16
C ASN A 576 16.76 -9.94 19.22
N THR A 577 16.57 -9.83 17.90
CA THR A 577 17.65 -9.87 16.91
C THR A 577 18.33 -8.50 16.71
N ILE A 578 17.71 -7.43 17.21
CA ILE A 578 18.24 -6.07 17.15
C ILE A 578 19.43 -5.96 18.11
N SER A 579 20.58 -5.50 17.59
CA SER A 579 21.80 -5.32 18.35
C SER A 579 21.95 -3.87 18.83
N SER A 580 22.21 -2.93 17.92
CA SER A 580 22.51 -1.52 18.23
C SER A 580 21.99 -0.57 17.14
N LYS A 581 22.00 0.74 17.42
CA LYS A 581 21.58 1.78 16.46
C LYS A 581 22.65 2.11 15.42
N VAL A 582 22.19 2.52 14.24
CA VAL A 582 23.03 2.95 13.11
C VAL A 582 22.55 4.29 12.60
N ILE A 583 23.49 5.15 12.25
CA ILE A 583 23.21 6.42 11.58
C ILE A 583 23.29 6.19 10.08
N VAL A 584 22.14 6.31 9.41
CA VAL A 584 22.00 6.18 7.96
C VAL A 584 21.37 7.46 7.41
N LYS A 585 22.13 8.23 6.64
CA LYS A 585 21.67 9.52 6.07
C LYS A 585 21.23 9.34 4.60
N PHE A 586 20.14 10.00 4.21
CA PHE A 586 19.76 10.08 2.79
C PHE A 586 20.60 11.16 2.11
N TRP A 587 21.28 10.80 1.02
CA TRP A 587 22.05 11.72 0.21
C TRP A 587 21.31 12.06 -1.08
N ASP A 588 20.87 13.32 -1.16
CA ASP A 588 20.26 13.92 -2.34
C ASP A 588 21.34 14.59 -3.23
N GLU A 589 21.81 13.88 -4.26
CA GLU A 589 22.86 14.36 -5.17
C GLU A 589 22.51 15.71 -5.83
N GLU A 590 21.22 15.94 -6.14
CA GLU A 590 20.79 17.14 -6.86
C GLU A 590 20.91 18.41 -6.03
N LYS A 591 20.78 18.30 -4.69
CA LYS A 591 20.92 19.44 -3.77
C LYS A 591 22.36 19.82 -3.52
N GLU A 592 23.28 18.87 -3.54
CA GLU A 592 24.70 19.14 -3.29
C GLU A 592 25.42 19.64 -4.54
N PHE A 593 25.02 19.15 -5.72
CA PHE A 593 25.60 19.65 -6.98
C PHE A 593 25.15 21.07 -7.36
N GLN A 594 24.17 21.64 -6.65
CA GLN A 594 23.82 23.05 -6.77
C GLN A 594 24.87 23.90 -6.04
N LEU A 595 25.73 24.56 -6.82
CA LEU A 595 26.62 25.60 -6.31
C LEU A 595 25.76 26.73 -5.71
N LYS A 596 25.75 26.84 -4.38
CA LYS A 596 25.17 27.97 -3.67
C LYS A 596 26.08 29.18 -3.86
N ASP A 597 25.51 30.32 -4.27
CA ASP A 597 26.24 31.58 -4.30
C ASP A 597 26.46 32.02 -2.83
N ASP A 598 27.68 32.45 -2.48
CA ASP A 598 28.28 32.48 -1.13
C ASP A 598 27.64 33.41 -0.05
N GLU A 599 26.33 33.69 -0.06
CA GLU A 599 25.72 34.68 0.86
C GLU A 599 24.86 34.10 2.01
N GLU A 600 24.73 32.77 2.15
CA GLU A 600 23.96 32.15 3.25
C GLU A 600 24.78 31.12 4.04
N ASN A 601 25.97 31.50 4.47
CA ASN A 601 26.82 30.65 5.31
C ASN A 601 26.73 31.07 6.79
N ASP A 602 25.63 30.68 7.44
CA ASP A 602 25.49 30.61 8.90
C ASP A 602 24.63 29.41 9.28
N ASN A 603 24.89 28.26 8.66
CA ASN A 603 24.50 26.95 9.17
C ASN A 603 25.62 25.95 8.87
N SER A 604 26.80 26.22 9.43
CA SER A 604 27.86 25.22 9.61
C SER A 604 27.59 24.27 10.79
N ASP A 605 26.33 24.15 11.22
CA ASP A 605 25.87 23.11 12.14
C ASP A 605 25.67 21.81 11.34
N ASN A 606 26.79 21.19 10.98
CA ASN A 606 26.99 19.73 10.82
C ASN A 606 28.31 19.41 10.09
N LYS A 607 29.34 20.23 10.29
CA LYS A 607 30.73 19.78 10.14
C LYS A 607 31.54 20.13 11.38
N GLN A 608 30.90 20.07 12.54
CA GLN A 608 31.62 19.90 13.78
C GLN A 608 31.94 18.42 13.86
N ALA A 609 33.21 18.10 13.64
CA ALA A 609 33.79 16.84 14.07
C ALA A 609 33.48 16.73 15.57
N LEU A 610 32.39 16.03 15.89
CA LEU A 610 32.14 15.52 17.21
C LEU A 610 33.18 14.42 17.38
N ASP A 611 34.31 14.81 17.96
CA ASP A 611 35.15 13.95 18.76
C ASP A 611 34.29 13.42 19.92
N ASN A 612 33.37 12.49 19.62
CA ASN A 612 32.58 11.78 20.60
C ASN A 612 32.81 10.30 20.39
N ALA A 613 33.50 9.75 21.39
CA ALA A 613 33.71 8.35 21.70
C ALA A 613 32.61 7.44 21.14
N ASP A 614 33.02 6.63 20.15
CA ASP A 614 32.57 5.30 19.78
C ASP A 614 32.69 5.21 18.25
N ASP A 615 33.62 4.39 17.76
CA ASP A 615 33.99 4.21 16.34
C ASP A 615 32.85 3.61 15.47
N ILE A 616 31.68 4.23 15.44
CA ILE A 616 30.53 3.78 14.65
C ILE A 616 30.54 4.52 13.31
N PRO A 617 30.77 3.82 12.17
CA PRO A 617 30.79 4.45 10.85
C PRO A 617 29.42 5.03 10.48
N GLU A 618 29.42 6.26 9.93
CA GLU A 618 28.22 6.88 9.37
C GLU A 618 27.96 6.31 7.97
N PHE A 619 26.80 5.67 7.77
CA PHE A 619 26.37 5.16 6.47
C PHE A 619 25.48 6.17 5.75
N TYR A 620 25.41 6.06 4.43
CA TYR A 620 24.49 6.86 3.61
C TYR A 620 23.83 6.03 2.52
N TRP A 621 22.69 6.48 2.01
CA TRP A 621 22.03 5.89 0.85
C TRP A 621 21.53 6.96 -0.10
N ARG A 622 21.53 6.64 -1.40
CA ARG A 622 21.07 7.51 -2.49
C ARG A 622 20.33 6.74 -3.59
N GLN A 623 20.51 5.41 -3.65
CA GLN A 623 19.81 4.54 -4.57
C GLN A 623 18.78 3.68 -3.83
N ARG A 624 17.71 3.34 -4.55
CA ARG A 624 16.71 2.37 -4.15
C ARG A 624 16.82 1.13 -5.02
N PHE A 625 16.72 -0.03 -4.39
CA PHE A 625 16.62 -1.33 -5.03
C PHE A 625 15.18 -1.83 -4.92
N GLY A 626 14.45 -1.72 -6.03
CA GLY A 626 13.00 -1.95 -6.02
C GLY A 626 12.39 -1.90 -7.42
N GLY A 627 11.09 -2.17 -7.52
CA GLY A 627 10.35 -2.20 -8.77
C GLY A 627 9.76 -3.57 -9.13
N ASN A 628 9.10 -3.64 -10.30
CA ASN A 628 8.23 -4.75 -10.69
C ASN A 628 8.93 -6.12 -10.48
N SER A 629 8.26 -6.99 -9.71
CA SER A 629 8.77 -8.22 -9.07
C SER A 629 9.52 -9.23 -9.97
N THR A 630 9.58 -9.00 -11.28
CA THR A 630 10.26 -9.84 -12.25
C THR A 630 11.64 -9.35 -12.66
N ASN A 631 11.99 -8.08 -12.40
CA ASN A 631 13.33 -7.51 -12.69
C ASN A 631 13.58 -6.30 -11.74
N PRO A 632 14.03 -6.52 -10.49
CA PRO A 632 14.35 -5.43 -9.59
C PRO A 632 15.49 -4.61 -10.20
N LYS A 633 15.33 -3.27 -10.21
CA LYS A 633 16.32 -2.36 -10.80
C LYS A 633 16.71 -1.30 -9.78
N LEU A 634 17.96 -0.87 -9.87
CA LEU A 634 18.44 0.29 -9.13
C LEU A 634 17.87 1.57 -9.75
N THR A 635 17.46 2.52 -8.91
CA THR A 635 17.10 3.87 -9.37
C THR A 635 18.28 4.54 -10.08
N ARG A 636 17.97 5.30 -11.14
CA ARG A 636 18.99 6.00 -11.93
C ARG A 636 19.56 7.17 -11.13
N LEU A 637 20.89 7.24 -11.05
CA LEU A 637 21.62 8.37 -10.48
C LEU A 637 21.84 9.48 -11.50
N THR A 638 22.29 10.63 -11.03
CA THR A 638 22.67 11.75 -11.89
C THR A 638 23.97 11.43 -12.61
N SER A 639 23.98 11.53 -13.94
CA SER A 639 25.21 11.36 -14.73
C SER A 639 25.90 12.70 -14.88
N ILE A 640 27.16 12.80 -14.44
CA ILE A 640 27.93 14.03 -14.49
C ILE A 640 29.13 13.92 -15.45
N CYS A 641 29.81 15.05 -15.67
CA CYS A 641 30.97 15.18 -16.55
C CYS A 641 30.68 14.87 -18.03
N LYS A 642 31.66 15.15 -18.91
CA LYS A 642 31.61 14.83 -20.35
C LYS A 642 31.45 13.33 -20.61
N CYS A 643 31.90 12.47 -19.70
CA CYS A 643 31.81 11.02 -19.86
C CYS A 643 30.40 10.46 -19.61
N LYS A 644 29.47 11.25 -19.07
CA LYS A 644 28.09 10.81 -18.73
C LYS A 644 28.06 9.53 -17.89
N LYS A 645 28.99 9.40 -16.95
CA LYS A 645 29.06 8.28 -16.01
C LYS A 645 28.60 8.73 -14.62
N TYR A 646 28.12 7.77 -13.83
CA TYR A 646 27.82 7.99 -12.41
C TYR A 646 29.10 8.18 -11.60
N HIS A 647 28.97 8.96 -10.53
CA HIS A 647 30.07 9.35 -9.67
C HIS A 647 30.18 8.46 -8.43
N ASN A 648 31.42 8.15 -8.05
CA ASN A 648 31.74 7.52 -6.79
C ASN A 648 32.11 8.59 -5.74
N PRO A 649 31.33 8.77 -4.66
CA PRO A 649 31.55 9.75 -3.59
C PRO A 649 32.92 9.73 -2.93
N ASP A 650 33.58 8.57 -2.93
CA ASP A 650 34.90 8.43 -2.33
C ASP A 650 35.99 9.02 -3.24
N LYS A 651 35.63 9.41 -4.47
CA LYS A 651 36.51 10.04 -5.45
C LYS A 651 36.26 11.53 -5.53
N ILE A 652 37.32 12.29 -5.80
CA ILE A 652 37.26 13.75 -5.88
C ILE A 652 36.55 14.20 -7.19
N LEU A 653 35.71 15.23 -7.06
CA LEU A 653 35.15 15.99 -8.19
C LEU A 653 35.65 17.42 -8.20
N TYR A 654 35.68 17.99 -9.41
CA TYR A 654 35.98 19.40 -9.64
C TYR A 654 34.76 20.09 -10.24
N ALA A 655 34.28 21.15 -9.59
CA ALA A 655 33.23 22.01 -10.13
C ALA A 655 33.85 23.06 -11.07
N CYS A 656 33.16 23.37 -12.16
CA CYS A 656 33.52 24.50 -13.02
C CYS A 656 32.62 25.68 -12.71
N TYR A 657 33.15 26.79 -12.18
CA TYR A 657 32.39 28.00 -11.92
C TYR A 657 31.72 28.61 -13.15
N SER A 658 32.34 28.48 -14.35
CA SER A 658 31.80 29.10 -15.57
C SER A 658 30.55 28.41 -16.11
N CYS A 659 30.49 27.06 -16.05
CA CYS A 659 29.36 26.30 -16.57
C CYS A 659 28.56 25.56 -15.48
N LYS A 660 28.87 25.79 -14.20
CA LYS A 660 28.27 25.15 -13.02
C LYS A 660 28.13 23.62 -13.13
N ASN A 661 29.06 22.96 -13.83
CA ASN A 661 29.05 21.51 -14.06
C ASN A 661 30.21 20.84 -13.31
N TRP A 662 29.99 19.59 -12.91
CA TRP A 662 30.96 18.76 -12.18
C TRP A 662 31.75 17.83 -13.11
N LEU A 663 33.04 17.69 -12.83
CA LEU A 663 34.02 16.97 -13.65
C LEU A 663 34.77 15.93 -12.80
N HIS A 664 34.91 14.72 -13.34
CA HIS A 664 35.69 13.66 -12.70
C HIS A 664 37.19 13.95 -12.80
N ASP A 665 37.91 13.75 -11.68
CA ASP A 665 39.38 13.78 -11.61
C ASP A 665 40.02 12.91 -12.72
N GLU A 666 39.58 11.65 -12.87
CA GLU A 666 40.09 10.74 -13.91
C GLU A 666 39.90 11.26 -15.34
N CYS A 667 38.79 11.98 -15.60
CA CYS A 667 38.50 12.50 -16.93
C CYS A 667 39.40 13.70 -17.26
N LEU A 668 39.71 14.54 -16.26
CA LEU A 668 40.66 15.64 -16.41
C LEU A 668 42.08 15.12 -16.63
N ARG A 669 42.52 14.10 -15.87
CA ARG A 669 43.83 13.45 -16.07
C ARG A 669 43.97 12.90 -17.47
N LYS A 670 42.97 12.16 -17.96
CA LYS A 670 42.98 11.58 -19.31
C LYS A 670 43.06 12.65 -20.41
N ASP A 671 42.47 13.81 -20.20
CA ASP A 671 42.57 14.92 -21.16
C ASP A 671 43.97 15.53 -21.17
N LEU A 672 44.58 15.72 -19.99
CA LEU A 672 45.95 16.21 -19.87
C LEU A 672 46.97 15.25 -20.47
N ILE A 673 46.81 13.94 -20.25
CA ILE A 673 47.68 12.91 -20.83
C ILE A 673 47.59 12.93 -22.37
N LYS A 674 46.38 13.06 -22.92
CA LYS A 674 46.19 13.23 -24.39
C LYS A 674 46.86 14.49 -24.93
N ASN A 675 46.95 15.54 -24.12
CA ASN A 675 47.60 16.80 -24.46
C ASN A 675 49.12 16.80 -24.17
N GLY A 676 49.71 15.63 -23.88
CA GLY A 676 51.17 15.44 -23.76
C GLY A 676 51.73 15.51 -22.34
N ALA A 677 50.88 15.50 -21.31
CA ALA A 677 51.34 15.41 -19.93
C ALA A 677 51.66 13.93 -19.54
N PRO A 678 52.63 13.69 -18.64
CA PRO A 678 52.96 12.34 -18.16
C PRO A 678 51.86 11.78 -17.26
N ASP A 679 51.84 10.46 -17.01
CA ASP A 679 50.79 9.83 -16.18
C ASP A 679 50.87 10.24 -14.69
N ASP A 680 52.03 10.73 -14.23
CA ASP A 680 52.34 11.07 -12.83
C ASP A 680 51.91 12.49 -12.43
N ILE A 681 50.68 12.89 -12.76
CA ILE A 681 50.16 14.24 -12.48
C ILE A 681 49.51 14.28 -11.10
N ASP A 682 49.70 15.35 -10.33
CA ASP A 682 48.86 15.70 -9.18
C ASP A 682 48.18 17.05 -9.40
N PHE A 683 46.91 17.16 -9.02
CA PHE A 683 46.20 18.44 -9.05
C PHE A 683 46.45 19.22 -7.78
N ILE A 684 46.82 20.49 -7.95
CA ILE A 684 47.02 21.44 -6.88
C ILE A 684 45.88 22.44 -6.93
N ASN A 685 44.97 22.32 -5.97
CA ASN A 685 43.90 23.27 -5.74
C ASN A 685 44.38 24.31 -4.71
N ILE A 686 44.38 25.59 -5.08
CA ILE A 686 44.68 26.69 -4.17
C ILE A 686 43.51 27.66 -4.29
N ASP A 687 42.95 28.05 -3.14
CA ASP A 687 41.81 28.96 -3.08
C ASP A 687 42.02 30.20 -3.98
N ASN A 688 41.01 30.48 -4.81
CA ASN A 688 40.98 31.61 -5.75
C ASN A 688 42.10 31.62 -6.81
N LYS A 689 42.71 30.47 -7.10
CA LYS A 689 43.69 30.32 -8.18
C LYS A 689 43.26 29.24 -9.17
N PRO A 690 43.67 29.34 -10.44
CA PRO A 690 43.36 28.31 -11.41
C PRO A 690 43.94 26.96 -10.96
N LEU A 691 43.17 25.89 -11.14
CA LEU A 691 43.60 24.53 -10.89
C LEU A 691 44.80 24.19 -11.78
N ILE A 692 45.91 23.80 -11.14
CA ILE A 692 47.16 23.45 -11.83
C ILE A 692 47.45 21.97 -11.63
N ALA A 693 47.85 21.31 -12.71
CA ALA A 693 48.37 19.95 -12.69
C ALA A 693 49.91 19.97 -12.69
N LYS A 694 50.56 19.38 -11.68
CA LYS A 694 52.03 19.24 -11.63
C LYS A 694 52.45 17.80 -11.83
N SER A 695 53.44 17.59 -12.70
CA SER A 695 54.08 16.28 -12.88
C SER A 695 55.11 16.00 -11.77
N LYS A 696 55.06 14.80 -11.17
CA LYS A 696 56.08 14.34 -10.20
C LYS A 696 57.45 14.12 -10.84
N SER A 697 57.49 13.66 -12.09
CA SER A 697 58.71 13.26 -12.78
C SER A 697 59.41 14.40 -13.51
N THR A 698 58.66 15.37 -14.03
CA THR A 698 59.20 16.47 -14.84
C THR A 698 59.07 17.84 -14.21
N SER A 699 58.36 17.98 -13.08
CA SER A 699 58.05 19.25 -12.40
C SER A 699 57.36 20.32 -13.27
N ASN A 700 56.94 19.97 -14.49
CA ASN A 700 56.20 20.85 -15.38
C ASN A 700 54.77 21.08 -14.87
N GLU A 701 54.30 22.32 -15.01
CA GLU A 701 52.95 22.75 -14.66
C GLU A 701 52.06 22.80 -15.91
N TYR A 702 50.87 22.23 -15.80
CA TYR A 702 49.86 22.21 -16.86
C TYR A 702 48.59 22.89 -16.35
N GLN A 703 48.04 23.78 -17.17
CA GLN A 703 46.78 24.46 -16.84
C GLN A 703 45.59 23.54 -17.12
N VAL A 704 44.71 23.36 -16.13
CA VAL A 704 43.54 22.50 -16.27
C VAL A 704 42.36 23.31 -16.81
N LYS A 705 41.77 22.83 -17.91
CA LYS A 705 40.60 23.44 -18.55
C LYS A 705 39.37 22.57 -18.37
N CYS A 706 38.21 23.21 -18.31
CA CYS A 706 36.92 22.52 -18.28
C CYS A 706 36.68 21.77 -19.59
N LEU A 707 36.31 20.49 -19.50
CA LEU A 707 36.07 19.62 -20.66
C LEU A 707 34.81 20.00 -21.47
N LEU A 708 33.95 20.85 -20.91
CA LEU A 708 32.67 21.26 -21.51
C LEU A 708 32.76 22.67 -22.13
N CYS A 709 33.14 23.68 -21.34
CA CYS A 709 33.19 25.07 -21.79
C CYS A 709 34.60 25.58 -22.10
N HIS A 710 35.65 24.76 -21.91
CA HIS A 710 37.06 25.11 -22.17
C HIS A 710 37.60 26.30 -21.35
N SER A 711 36.83 26.82 -20.38
CA SER A 711 37.33 27.80 -19.43
C SER A 711 38.34 27.18 -18.47
N ILE A 712 39.19 28.03 -17.88
CA ILE A 712 40.14 27.60 -16.87
C ILE A 712 39.34 27.21 -15.61
N LEU A 713 39.62 26.03 -15.05
CA LEU A 713 39.03 25.65 -13.76
C LEU A 713 39.71 26.51 -12.67
N ILE A 714 38.90 27.19 -11.87
CA ILE A 714 39.32 28.02 -10.73
C ILE A 714 38.78 27.35 -9.47
#